data_AF-A0A7Y2AFU1-F1
#
_entry.id   AF-A0A7Y2AFU1-F1
#
_cell.length_a   1.000
_cell.length_b   1.000
_cell.length_c   1.000
_cell.angle_alpha   90.00
_cell.angle_beta   90.00
_cell.angle_gamma   90.00
#
_symmetry.space_group_name_H-M   'P 1'
#
loop_
_entity.id
_entity.type
_entity.pdbx_description
1 polymer ?
#
loop_
_entity_poly.entity_id
_entity_poly.type
_entity_poly.pdbx_seq_one_letter_code
_entity_poly.pdbx_strand_id
1 'polypeptide(L)'
;MKRLILVFAVLLPCVFIGSPLDAQQTQLPEPAVPGLRYYYPPEKVEPRVIDADVCIYGGTCAGVVAAVQADRMGQRVVLLEFGKHLGGLSSGGLSHTDGGESSVCGGIAREFYDLIGQKNFRPSEAEAAFEKLLEGTDIEVRKLAHLDRLQKDGSRIVSVTMEDGLTVRAKQFIDATYEGDLLARAGVSWHAGREANAVYGETYNGIRTPGQGGHNWPTRIDPYRIAGDPSSGLLPRVNNDPGKPGDGDDRIQAFCFRMWLTKQNPLPFPKPTAYEPEQYELLARLFESGANPRFGWSLDTNNHHLFGGAYFIDFVGGNYGWPNASWVERERIFQAHANYQIGVMWFLANSDRIAEPHRSEIQKWGLPRDEYVDTSGWTHQLYIREGRRMVSDYVMTQHNCEGHEMPDDSVGLASYNMDSHHCQMTVVDGAVRNEGNVEIRVDPYPISYRALTPNRDECTNLLVPVALSSSHIAFGSIRMEPVFMLLGQSAATAAAQAIEADVAVQDVDYQQLSERLVKDGQILQYTGPPRRSDGGQTGVDSKTLPGIVVDNESAELSGPWSVNNVTHPRVGDTYVHDGNAAKGECNARYVFQNAKPGRYEIRASWPPNSNRATNVPIIVTFADGKSKTITVNQKTSGKDGFNSLGTFDCGASVIVEIANKGTDGHVIADAVQLLPVEKEVKDDEYRGAGLQPDKEKWKAAGSKPAPPPNILLMFADDLGYETLGCYGGKDFTTPHLDRLASEGIRFSRAYTSPVCTPSRMSLYTGTYASRHGYYNVLPVHQGTKQAVNFRDRWTTYPQLLREAGYQTSVTGKWQLATLEFHPNHCRDAGFDSWCVWQIWRNGAKTTRYWNPCFNHDGRVRADIASDFGPDVLADYVIDQMRSAVEAKRPFYIHHNMLLPHWPIIATPDDKVEGNPGSLRSMIAYMDKLCGRILGEVDRLGIANNTVVIFMGDNGTDSKTPRQTDAGEVNGGKTDLNDAGTHIPLIVRHPGKIDAGIVADDLID
;
A
#
# COMPACT_ATOMS: atom_id res chain seq x y z
N MET A 1 -70.40 9.90 2.55
CA MET A 1 -71.54 9.04 2.96
C MET A 1 -70.96 7.75 3.55
N LYS A 2 -71.05 7.55 4.87
CA LYS A 2 -71.90 6.53 5.54
C LYS A 2 -71.56 5.09 5.10
N ARG A 3 -70.89 4.31 5.98
CA ARG A 3 -71.50 3.31 6.91
C ARG A 3 -71.75 1.97 6.18
N LEU A 4 -71.55 0.75 6.68
CA LEU A 4 -71.46 0.11 8.01
C LEU A 4 -71.27 -1.41 7.68
N ILE A 5 -70.61 -2.28 8.44
CA ILE A 5 -71.12 -3.20 9.50
C ILE A 5 -69.96 -4.22 9.68
N LEU A 6 -69.33 -4.52 10.83
CA LEU A 6 -69.67 -4.80 12.25
C LEU A 6 -69.69 -6.31 12.58
N VAL A 7 -69.02 -6.63 13.71
CA VAL A 7 -69.15 -7.76 14.68
C VAL A 7 -68.30 -9.02 14.43
N PHE A 8 -67.26 -9.40 15.21
CA PHE A 8 -67.01 -9.68 16.66
C PHE A 8 -67.43 -11.06 17.22
N ALA A 9 -66.50 -11.64 18.02
CA ALA A 9 -66.68 -12.51 19.20
C ALA A 9 -66.76 -14.06 19.02
N VAL A 10 -66.16 -14.95 19.85
CA VAL A 10 -65.40 -14.87 21.12
C VAL A 10 -64.74 -16.25 21.47
N LEU A 11 -63.51 -16.17 22.00
CA LEU A 11 -62.73 -16.96 23.00
C LEU A 11 -63.21 -18.35 23.54
N LEU A 12 -62.26 -19.30 23.67
CA LEU A 12 -61.58 -19.72 24.94
C LEU A 12 -60.43 -20.76 24.67
N PRO A 13 -59.50 -21.02 25.61
CA PRO A 13 -58.08 -21.25 25.36
C PRO A 13 -57.66 -22.73 25.36
N CYS A 14 -56.70 -23.08 24.51
CA CYS A 14 -55.90 -24.29 24.66
C CYS A 14 -54.51 -23.93 25.15
N VAL A 15 -54.16 -24.46 26.33
CA VAL A 15 -52.80 -24.57 26.84
C VAL A 15 -51.95 -25.29 25.79
N PHE A 16 -51.02 -24.57 25.17
CA PHE A 16 -50.00 -25.17 24.32
C PHE A 16 -48.96 -25.84 25.22
N ILE A 17 -49.00 -27.17 25.27
CA ILE A 17 -47.85 -27.97 25.66
C ILE A 17 -46.86 -27.84 24.50
N GLY A 18 -45.82 -27.03 24.68
CA GLY A 18 -44.73 -26.89 23.71
C GLY A 18 -44.10 -28.25 23.43
N SER A 19 -43.97 -28.57 22.14
CA SER A 19 -43.30 -29.77 21.64
C SER A 19 -41.82 -29.80 22.06
N PRO A 20 -41.21 -30.98 22.29
CA PRO A 20 -39.79 -31.10 22.64
C PRO A 20 -38.81 -30.54 21.58
N LEU A 21 -39.28 -30.26 20.36
CA LEU A 21 -38.53 -29.56 19.31
C LEU A 21 -38.28 -28.07 19.62
N ASP A 22 -39.18 -27.39 20.34
CA ASP A 22 -38.98 -25.98 20.73
C ASP A 22 -37.94 -25.84 21.84
N ALA A 23 -37.81 -26.85 22.71
CA ALA A 23 -36.85 -26.84 23.81
C ALA A 23 -35.38 -26.95 23.35
N GLN A 24 -35.11 -27.61 22.21
CA GLN A 24 -33.76 -27.67 21.63
C GLN A 24 -33.34 -26.34 20.97
N GLN A 25 -34.29 -25.53 20.47
CA GLN A 25 -33.98 -24.25 19.84
C GLN A 25 -33.56 -23.15 20.82
N THR A 26 -33.82 -23.30 22.12
CA THR A 26 -33.45 -22.31 23.15
C THR A 26 -32.16 -22.62 23.90
N GLN A 27 -31.60 -23.84 23.76
CA GLN A 27 -30.37 -24.23 24.44
C GLN A 27 -29.14 -23.74 23.67
N LEU A 28 -28.21 -23.06 24.36
CA LEU A 28 -26.93 -22.66 23.78
C LEU A 28 -26.04 -23.89 23.53
N PRO A 29 -25.29 -23.93 22.41
CA PRO A 29 -24.31 -24.97 22.17
C PRO A 29 -23.17 -24.93 23.20
N GLU A 30 -22.51 -26.08 23.36
CA GLU A 30 -21.24 -26.17 24.09
C GLU A 30 -20.16 -25.38 23.33
N PRO A 31 -19.37 -24.52 24.03
CA PRO A 31 -18.24 -23.83 23.41
C PRO A 31 -17.22 -24.78 22.79
N ALA A 32 -16.64 -24.40 21.64
CA ALA A 32 -15.56 -25.15 21.00
C ALA A 32 -14.29 -25.21 21.89
N VAL A 33 -14.05 -24.15 22.66
CA VAL A 33 -13.07 -24.08 23.75
C VAL A 33 -13.66 -23.36 24.96
N PRO A 34 -13.19 -23.62 26.19
CA PRO A 34 -13.71 -22.95 27.38
C PRO A 34 -13.65 -21.42 27.27
N GLY A 35 -14.78 -20.77 27.60
CA GLY A 35 -14.93 -19.31 27.64
C GLY A 35 -15.36 -18.65 26.33
N LEU A 36 -15.11 -19.29 25.18
CA LEU A 36 -15.41 -18.75 23.85
C LEU A 36 -16.91 -18.78 23.54
N ARG A 37 -17.56 -17.61 23.58
CA ARG A 37 -18.95 -17.42 23.15
C ARG A 37 -19.09 -16.12 22.38
N TYR A 38 -20.00 -16.11 21.42
CA TYR A 38 -20.50 -14.90 20.79
C TYR A 38 -21.61 -14.28 21.65
N TYR A 39 -22.62 -15.08 22.01
CA TYR A 39 -23.78 -14.58 22.76
C TYR A 39 -23.73 -14.99 24.24
N TYR A 40 -23.88 -13.98 25.12
CA TYR A 40 -23.95 -14.15 26.56
C TYR A 40 -25.33 -13.71 27.07
N PRO A 41 -26.31 -14.61 27.24
CA PRO A 41 -27.65 -14.24 27.69
C PRO A 41 -27.57 -13.39 28.97
N PRO A 42 -28.13 -12.16 28.97
CA PRO A 42 -28.02 -11.30 30.12
C PRO A 42 -28.98 -11.73 31.23
N GLU A 43 -28.58 -11.50 32.47
CA GLU A 43 -29.53 -11.52 33.59
C GLU A 43 -30.45 -10.29 33.47
N LYS A 44 -31.77 -10.50 33.48
CA LYS A 44 -32.72 -9.38 33.50
C LYS A 44 -32.59 -8.64 34.82
N VAL A 45 -32.24 -7.37 34.74
CA VAL A 45 -32.14 -6.46 35.88
C VAL A 45 -33.31 -5.48 35.87
N GLU A 46 -33.46 -4.72 36.95
CA GLU A 46 -34.45 -3.64 36.99
C GLU A 46 -34.25 -2.67 35.81
N PRO A 47 -35.32 -2.28 35.08
CA PRO A 47 -35.23 -1.41 33.93
C PRO A 47 -34.52 -0.10 34.25
N ARG A 48 -33.62 0.32 33.36
CA ARG A 48 -32.83 1.55 33.50
C ARG A 48 -32.99 2.40 32.26
N VAL A 49 -32.95 3.71 32.42
CA VAL A 49 -33.03 4.65 31.29
C VAL A 49 -31.80 5.53 31.29
N ILE A 50 -31.14 5.63 30.14
CA ILE A 50 -30.08 6.62 29.89
C ILE A 50 -30.57 7.55 28.79
N ASP A 51 -30.45 8.86 29.01
CA ASP A 51 -30.63 9.88 27.97
C ASP A 51 -29.24 10.28 27.42
N ALA A 52 -29.10 10.34 26.12
CA ALA A 52 -27.88 10.71 25.42
C ALA A 52 -28.19 11.64 24.23
N ASP A 53 -27.17 12.28 23.69
CA ASP A 53 -27.29 12.96 22.40
C ASP A 53 -27.10 11.96 21.27
N VAL A 54 -26.06 11.12 21.37
CA VAL A 54 -25.72 10.09 20.37
C VAL A 54 -25.65 8.72 21.03
N CYS A 55 -26.39 7.75 20.49
CA CYS A 55 -26.31 6.34 20.87
C CYS A 55 -25.65 5.52 19.76
N ILE A 56 -24.54 4.84 20.08
CA ILE A 56 -23.76 4.07 19.12
C ILE A 56 -23.93 2.59 19.48
N TYR A 57 -24.41 1.79 18.53
CA TYR A 57 -24.58 0.35 18.68
C TYR A 57 -23.47 -0.39 17.92
N GLY A 58 -22.66 -1.17 18.64
CA GLY A 58 -21.47 -1.84 18.16
C GLY A 58 -20.18 -1.13 18.60
N GLY A 59 -19.35 -1.81 19.38
CA GLY A 59 -18.02 -1.39 19.81
C GLY A 59 -16.90 -1.91 18.92
N THR A 60 -17.17 -2.02 17.61
CA THR A 60 -16.14 -2.21 16.57
C THR A 60 -15.20 -1.00 16.54
N CYS A 61 -14.13 -1.06 15.74
CA CYS A 61 -13.26 0.09 15.54
C CYS A 61 -14.02 1.36 15.10
N ALA A 62 -15.03 1.24 14.23
CA ALA A 62 -15.90 2.34 13.83
C ALA A 62 -16.68 2.92 15.01
N GLY A 63 -17.22 2.06 15.87
CA GLY A 63 -18.03 2.46 17.01
C GLY A 63 -17.23 3.22 18.07
N VAL A 64 -16.02 2.75 18.40
CA VAL A 64 -15.12 3.45 19.33
C VAL A 64 -14.73 4.81 18.76
N VAL A 65 -14.31 4.86 17.49
CA VAL A 65 -13.92 6.13 16.84
C VAL A 65 -15.09 7.11 16.73
N ALA A 66 -16.29 6.62 16.41
CA ALA A 66 -17.51 7.42 16.40
C ALA A 66 -17.80 8.00 17.80
N ALA A 67 -17.63 7.20 18.85
CA ALA A 67 -17.88 7.64 20.23
C ALA A 67 -16.92 8.77 20.64
N VAL A 68 -15.62 8.58 20.36
CA VAL A 68 -14.58 9.58 20.63
C VAL A 68 -14.85 10.87 19.86
N GLN A 69 -15.21 10.78 18.58
CA GLN A 69 -15.50 11.98 17.78
C GLN A 69 -16.74 12.73 18.29
N ALA A 70 -17.82 12.03 18.64
CA ALA A 70 -19.03 12.65 19.17
C ALA A 70 -18.76 13.36 20.52
N ASP A 71 -17.98 12.74 21.42
CA ASP A 71 -17.53 13.33 22.69
C ASP A 71 -16.65 14.58 22.45
N ARG A 72 -15.69 14.52 21.52
CA ARG A 72 -14.87 15.68 21.10
C ARG A 72 -15.69 16.83 20.50
N MET A 73 -16.89 16.54 20.01
CA MET A 73 -17.85 17.53 19.52
C MET A 73 -18.87 17.96 20.60
N GLY A 74 -18.62 17.60 21.86
CA GLY A 74 -19.39 18.03 23.03
C GLY A 74 -20.74 17.31 23.17
N GLN A 75 -20.94 16.17 22.51
CA GLN A 75 -22.16 15.39 22.63
C GLN A 75 -22.09 14.47 23.85
N ARG A 76 -23.23 14.22 24.51
CA ARG A 76 -23.34 13.13 25.49
C ARG A 76 -23.48 11.79 24.77
N VAL A 77 -22.55 10.87 24.99
CA VAL A 77 -22.45 9.63 24.20
C VAL A 77 -22.67 8.38 25.05
N VAL A 78 -23.41 7.41 24.49
CA VAL A 78 -23.48 6.03 24.99
C VAL A 78 -22.99 5.09 23.89
N LEU A 79 -22.00 4.25 24.22
CA LEU A 79 -21.48 3.19 23.34
C LEU A 79 -21.94 1.83 23.87
N LEU A 80 -22.73 1.13 23.07
CA LEU A 80 -23.30 -0.18 23.38
C LEU A 80 -22.53 -1.28 22.64
N GLU A 81 -21.67 -2.01 23.33
CA GLU A 81 -20.89 -3.12 22.79
C GLU A 81 -21.60 -4.46 23.03
N PHE A 82 -21.75 -5.26 21.97
CA PHE A 82 -22.45 -6.55 22.02
C PHE A 82 -21.71 -7.57 22.89
N GLY A 83 -20.38 -7.68 22.73
CA GLY A 83 -19.51 -8.59 23.45
C GLY A 83 -18.83 -7.97 24.67
N LYS A 84 -17.66 -8.52 25.01
CA LYS A 84 -16.83 -8.08 26.14
C LYS A 84 -15.65 -7.22 25.74
N HIS A 85 -15.34 -7.14 24.46
CA HIS A 85 -14.11 -6.55 23.93
C HIS A 85 -14.43 -5.40 23.00
N LEU A 86 -13.59 -4.37 23.03
CA LEU A 86 -13.71 -3.23 22.12
C LEU A 86 -12.75 -3.39 20.95
N GLY A 87 -13.11 -2.85 19.79
CA GLY A 87 -12.23 -2.75 18.62
C GLY A 87 -12.51 -3.75 17.50
N GLY A 88 -13.45 -4.68 17.66
CA GLY A 88 -13.81 -5.65 16.63
C GLY A 88 -12.62 -6.48 16.16
N LEU A 89 -12.40 -6.58 14.85
CA LEU A 89 -11.31 -7.38 14.30
C LEU A 89 -9.93 -6.84 14.64
N SER A 90 -9.78 -5.53 14.87
CA SER A 90 -8.51 -4.92 15.26
C SER A 90 -7.98 -5.49 16.59
N SER A 91 -8.86 -5.76 17.57
CA SER A 91 -8.52 -6.46 18.83
C SER A 91 -8.83 -7.97 18.80
N GLY A 92 -9.47 -8.42 17.73
CA GLY A 92 -10.03 -9.74 17.53
C GLY A 92 -9.23 -10.65 16.59
N GLY A 93 -7.95 -10.35 16.35
CA GLY A 93 -7.04 -11.27 15.64
C GLY A 93 -6.30 -10.68 14.46
N LEU A 94 -6.54 -9.41 14.11
CA LEU A 94 -5.66 -8.69 13.19
C LEU A 94 -4.34 -8.36 13.88
N SER A 95 -3.22 -8.70 13.24
CA SER A 95 -1.89 -8.15 13.59
C SER A 95 -1.29 -7.32 12.45
N HIS A 96 -1.91 -7.40 11.28
CA HIS A 96 -1.56 -6.67 10.09
C HIS A 96 -2.84 -6.13 9.49
N THR A 97 -3.02 -4.82 9.56
CA THR A 97 -4.23 -4.21 9.05
C THR A 97 -4.15 -4.10 7.53
N ASP A 98 -5.13 -4.71 6.87
CA ASP A 98 -5.41 -4.56 5.45
C ASP A 98 -5.90 -3.13 5.16
N GLY A 99 -4.99 -2.17 5.04
CA GLY A 99 -5.35 -0.75 4.95
C GLY A 99 -5.34 -0.16 3.55
N GLY A 100 -4.96 -0.95 2.54
CA GLY A 100 -4.75 -0.42 1.21
C GLY A 100 -3.67 0.67 1.23
N GLU A 101 -3.98 1.86 0.72
CA GLU A 101 -3.05 2.99 0.60
C GLU A 101 -2.97 3.73 1.93
N SER A 102 -1.91 3.51 2.71
CA SER A 102 -1.84 4.07 4.06
C SER A 102 -1.89 5.61 4.10
N SER A 103 -1.53 6.29 3.00
CA SER A 103 -1.62 7.75 2.92
C SER A 103 -3.05 8.30 2.93
N VAL A 104 -4.08 7.48 2.76
CA VAL A 104 -5.49 7.91 2.87
C VAL A 104 -6.07 7.75 4.27
N CYS A 105 -5.32 7.14 5.20
CA CYS A 105 -5.73 6.95 6.59
C CYS A 105 -5.43 8.22 7.41
N GLY A 106 -6.47 9.04 7.61
CA GLY A 106 -6.44 10.28 8.39
C GLY A 106 -7.24 10.22 9.70
N GLY A 107 -7.38 11.37 10.34
CA GLY A 107 -8.22 11.57 11.52
C GLY A 107 -7.88 10.65 12.71
N ILE A 108 -8.90 10.21 13.45
CA ILE A 108 -8.74 9.36 14.63
C ILE A 108 -8.18 7.98 14.24
N ALA A 109 -8.45 7.50 13.01
CA ALA A 109 -7.83 6.28 12.51
C ALA A 109 -6.28 6.41 12.50
N ARG A 110 -5.76 7.58 12.11
CA ARG A 110 -4.32 7.87 12.19
C ARG A 110 -3.83 7.90 13.63
N GLU A 111 -4.56 8.53 14.55
CA GLU A 111 -4.22 8.57 15.98
C GLU A 111 -4.11 7.15 16.57
N PHE A 112 -5.05 6.27 16.23
CA PHE A 112 -5.02 4.86 16.64
C PHE A 112 -3.76 4.15 16.12
N TYR A 113 -3.47 4.27 14.81
CA TYR A 113 -2.29 3.61 14.23
C TYR A 113 -0.96 4.26 14.64
N ASP A 114 -0.95 5.50 15.14
CA ASP A 114 0.23 6.11 15.77
C ASP A 114 0.56 5.47 17.13
N LEU A 115 -0.44 4.91 17.82
CA LEU A 115 -0.23 4.22 19.10
C LEU A 115 0.36 2.81 18.92
N ILE A 116 -0.14 2.05 17.95
CA ILE A 116 0.17 0.61 17.83
C ILE A 116 0.92 0.24 16.55
N GLY A 117 0.99 1.12 15.56
CA GLY A 117 1.43 0.79 14.20
C GLY A 117 0.39 -0.02 13.42
N GLN A 118 0.57 -0.15 12.10
CA GLN A 118 -0.35 -0.91 11.24
C GLN A 118 0.01 -2.39 11.08
N LYS A 119 1.18 -2.82 11.57
CA LYS A 119 1.73 -4.17 11.34
C LYS A 119 2.47 -4.69 12.57
N ASN A 120 2.35 -5.99 12.81
CA ASN A 120 2.97 -6.77 13.89
C ASN A 120 2.58 -6.34 15.31
N PHE A 121 1.42 -5.71 15.49
CA PHE A 121 0.88 -5.40 16.83
C PHE A 121 0.12 -6.62 17.38
N ARG A 122 0.06 -6.73 18.72
CA ARG A 122 -0.75 -7.74 19.40
C ARG A 122 -2.22 -7.31 19.47
N PRO A 123 -3.19 -8.23 19.38
CA PRO A 123 -4.60 -7.91 19.53
C PRO A 123 -4.94 -7.24 20.87
N SER A 124 -4.32 -7.67 21.97
CA SER A 124 -4.40 -6.98 23.28
C SER A 124 -3.85 -5.56 23.28
N GLU A 125 -2.80 -5.26 22.49
CA GLU A 125 -2.29 -3.90 22.33
C GLU A 125 -3.27 -3.01 21.58
N ALA A 126 -3.96 -3.57 20.57
CA ALA A 126 -5.01 -2.87 19.85
C ALA A 126 -6.23 -2.57 20.75
N GLU A 127 -6.68 -3.53 21.56
CA GLU A 127 -7.73 -3.27 22.56
C GLU A 127 -7.32 -2.17 23.54
N ALA A 128 -6.11 -2.25 24.10
CA ALA A 128 -5.58 -1.23 25.00
C ALA A 128 -5.48 0.15 24.34
N ALA A 129 -5.22 0.23 23.02
CA ALA A 129 -5.21 1.49 22.30
C ALA A 129 -6.62 2.10 22.15
N PHE A 130 -7.65 1.29 21.95
CA PHE A 130 -9.04 1.78 21.99
C PHE A 130 -9.44 2.24 23.38
N GLU A 131 -9.07 1.50 24.43
CA GLU A 131 -9.29 1.91 25.81
C GLU A 131 -8.59 3.24 26.12
N LYS A 132 -7.37 3.42 25.60
CA LYS A 132 -6.63 4.68 25.71
C LYS A 132 -7.29 5.84 24.97
N LEU A 133 -7.92 5.61 23.82
CA LEU A 133 -8.69 6.66 23.12
C LEU A 133 -9.93 7.10 23.91
N LEU A 134 -10.49 6.21 24.72
CA LEU A 134 -11.64 6.49 25.60
C LEU A 134 -11.23 7.09 26.95
N GLU A 135 -9.95 6.99 27.32
CA GLU A 135 -9.44 7.50 28.60
C GLU A 135 -9.61 9.03 28.70
N GLY A 136 -10.24 9.50 29.77
CA GLY A 136 -10.50 10.93 30.00
C GLY A 136 -11.71 11.50 29.26
N THR A 137 -12.52 10.66 28.59
CA THR A 137 -13.82 11.03 27.99
C THR A 137 -14.98 10.81 28.97
N ASP A 138 -16.13 11.42 28.70
CA ASP A 138 -17.38 11.21 29.46
C ASP A 138 -18.29 10.14 28.83
N ILE A 139 -17.74 9.30 27.94
CA ILE A 139 -18.47 8.30 27.18
C ILE A 139 -18.93 7.15 28.09
N GLU A 140 -20.23 6.86 28.10
CA GLU A 140 -20.78 5.72 28.82
C GLU A 140 -20.70 4.44 27.98
N VAL A 141 -19.71 3.59 28.28
CA VAL A 141 -19.55 2.29 27.62
C VAL A 141 -20.34 1.20 28.35
N ARG A 142 -21.16 0.45 27.61
CA ARG A 142 -21.93 -0.70 28.11
C ARG A 142 -21.63 -1.93 27.25
N LYS A 143 -20.89 -2.87 27.83
CA LYS A 143 -20.57 -4.18 27.24
C LYS A 143 -21.74 -5.15 27.49
N LEU A 144 -21.83 -6.24 26.72
CA LEU A 144 -22.92 -7.22 26.77
C LEU A 144 -24.30 -6.62 26.46
N ALA A 145 -24.33 -5.57 25.63
CA ALA A 145 -25.54 -4.86 25.23
C ALA A 145 -26.20 -5.55 24.03
N HIS A 146 -27.06 -6.53 24.29
CA HIS A 146 -27.81 -7.24 23.25
C HIS A 146 -29.11 -6.51 22.92
N LEU A 147 -29.25 -6.01 21.69
CA LEU A 147 -30.42 -5.26 21.26
C LEU A 147 -31.67 -6.14 21.23
N ASP A 148 -32.69 -5.80 22.02
CA ASP A 148 -33.97 -6.50 22.04
C ASP A 148 -34.92 -5.85 21.02
N ARG A 149 -35.24 -4.58 21.27
CA ARG A 149 -36.25 -3.82 20.51
C ARG A 149 -35.91 -2.35 20.41
N LEU A 150 -36.62 -1.64 19.54
CA LEU A 150 -36.56 -0.19 19.46
C LEU A 150 -37.95 0.43 19.33
N GLN A 151 -38.04 1.71 19.64
CA GLN A 151 -39.25 2.52 19.50
C GLN A 151 -39.00 3.65 18.50
N LYS A 152 -39.93 3.83 17.56
CA LYS A 152 -39.95 4.95 16.60
C LYS A 152 -41.16 5.84 16.80
N ASP A 153 -41.01 7.10 16.46
CA ASP A 153 -42.09 8.05 16.19
C ASP A 153 -41.98 8.48 14.72
N GLY A 154 -42.91 8.00 13.89
CA GLY A 154 -42.76 8.06 12.43
C GLY A 154 -41.46 7.38 11.96
N SER A 155 -40.62 8.12 11.24
CA SER A 155 -39.31 7.67 10.77
C SER A 155 -38.17 7.93 11.77
N ARG A 156 -38.43 8.51 12.94
CA ARG A 156 -37.40 8.83 13.93
C ARG A 156 -37.31 7.76 15.01
N ILE A 157 -36.12 7.24 15.29
CA ILE A 157 -35.86 6.39 16.45
C ILE A 157 -35.88 7.26 17.71
N VAL A 158 -36.66 6.84 18.71
CA VAL A 158 -36.79 7.53 20.00
C VAL A 158 -35.94 6.83 21.06
N SER A 159 -35.92 5.50 21.05
CA SER A 159 -35.13 4.70 21.98
C SER A 159 -34.82 3.30 21.47
N VAL A 160 -33.77 2.72 22.01
CA VAL A 160 -33.42 1.29 21.90
C VAL A 160 -33.45 0.66 23.28
N THR A 161 -33.87 -0.61 23.37
CA THR A 161 -33.88 -1.37 24.61
C THR A 161 -33.08 -2.65 24.44
N MET A 162 -32.20 -2.94 25.39
CA MET A 162 -31.40 -4.16 25.46
C MET A 162 -32.15 -5.27 26.20
N GLU A 163 -31.73 -6.52 26.02
CA GLU A 163 -32.32 -7.70 26.65
C GLU A 163 -32.26 -7.70 28.20
N ASP A 164 -31.28 -7.01 28.77
CA ASP A 164 -31.12 -6.84 30.23
C ASP A 164 -32.12 -5.84 30.85
N GLY A 165 -32.83 -5.07 30.01
CA GLY A 165 -33.78 -4.04 30.42
C GLY A 165 -33.27 -2.60 30.29
N LEU A 166 -32.02 -2.37 29.90
CA LEU A 166 -31.48 -1.03 29.65
C LEU A 166 -32.16 -0.39 28.45
N THR A 167 -32.71 0.80 28.62
CA THR A 167 -33.26 1.63 27.54
C THR A 167 -32.42 2.89 27.35
N VAL A 168 -31.98 3.14 26.12
CA VAL A 168 -31.25 4.36 25.77
C VAL A 168 -32.14 5.23 24.88
N ARG A 169 -32.38 6.47 25.30
CA ARG A 169 -33.03 7.52 24.52
C ARG A 169 -31.95 8.43 23.95
N ALA A 170 -31.97 8.67 22.65
CA ALA A 170 -30.97 9.52 22.01
C ALA A 170 -31.56 10.38 20.90
N LYS A 171 -30.86 11.46 20.55
CA LYS A 171 -31.25 12.32 19.43
C LYS A 171 -30.83 11.69 18.10
N GLN A 172 -29.66 11.08 18.05
CA GLN A 172 -29.11 10.40 16.88
C GLN A 172 -28.61 9.00 17.24
N PHE A 173 -28.65 8.09 16.27
CA PHE A 173 -28.22 6.71 16.42
C PHE A 173 -27.18 6.36 15.35
N ILE A 174 -26.21 5.52 15.70
CA ILE A 174 -25.20 4.99 14.77
C ILE A 174 -25.17 3.47 14.89
N ASP A 175 -25.34 2.76 13.77
CA ASP A 175 -25.12 1.32 13.69
C ASP A 175 -23.70 1.04 13.20
N ALA A 176 -22.81 0.75 14.15
CA ALA A 176 -21.42 0.41 13.91
C ALA A 176 -21.15 -1.10 14.04
N THR A 177 -22.18 -1.95 13.93
CA THR A 177 -22.03 -3.42 13.94
C THR A 177 -21.61 -3.96 12.56
N TYR A 178 -20.89 -5.08 12.52
CA TYR A 178 -20.63 -5.79 11.26
C TYR A 178 -21.92 -6.39 10.66
N GLU A 179 -22.92 -6.60 11.50
CA GLU A 179 -24.15 -7.32 11.19
C GLU A 179 -25.29 -6.43 10.68
N GLY A 180 -25.27 -5.13 10.99
CA GLY A 180 -26.35 -4.21 10.68
C GLY A 180 -27.63 -4.53 11.46
N ASP A 181 -27.51 -4.71 12.78
CA ASP A 181 -28.63 -5.16 13.61
C ASP A 181 -29.57 -4.04 14.07
N LEU A 182 -29.05 -2.81 14.20
CA LEU A 182 -29.86 -1.65 14.52
C LEU A 182 -30.59 -1.14 13.27
N LEU A 183 -29.92 -1.11 12.11
CA LEU A 183 -30.57 -0.73 10.84
C LEU A 183 -31.73 -1.68 10.51
N ALA A 184 -31.52 -3.00 10.66
CA ALA A 184 -32.55 -3.98 10.34
C ALA A 184 -33.76 -3.84 11.28
N ARG A 185 -33.53 -3.63 12.58
CA ARG A 185 -34.62 -3.39 13.54
C ARG A 185 -35.29 -2.04 13.33
N ALA A 186 -34.62 -1.05 12.74
CA ALA A 186 -35.21 0.24 12.42
C ALA A 186 -36.17 0.19 11.22
N GLY A 187 -36.22 -0.95 10.53
CA GLY A 187 -37.01 -1.13 9.32
C GLY A 187 -36.39 -0.46 8.10
N VAL A 188 -35.08 -0.20 8.13
CA VAL A 188 -34.32 0.29 6.97
C VAL A 188 -34.15 -0.84 5.96
N SER A 189 -34.26 -0.54 4.68
CA SER A 189 -34.06 -1.52 3.61
C SER A 189 -32.61 -2.02 3.59
N TRP A 190 -32.43 -3.31 3.37
CA TRP A 190 -31.11 -3.95 3.31
C TRP A 190 -31.13 -5.17 2.39
N HIS A 191 -29.94 -5.60 1.98
CA HIS A 191 -29.69 -6.81 1.21
C HIS A 191 -28.61 -7.66 1.89
N ALA A 192 -28.66 -8.97 1.68
CA ALA A 192 -27.62 -9.93 2.08
C ALA A 192 -27.51 -11.00 0.99
N GLY A 193 -26.28 -11.43 0.70
CA GLY A 193 -25.98 -12.22 -0.49
C GLY A 193 -25.29 -11.40 -1.58
N ARG A 194 -25.29 -11.92 -2.80
CA ARG A 194 -24.73 -11.31 -4.01
C ARG A 194 -25.85 -10.84 -4.91
N GLU A 195 -25.81 -9.57 -5.30
CA GLU A 195 -26.71 -9.07 -6.32
C GLU A 195 -26.33 -9.63 -7.71
N ALA A 196 -27.32 -9.79 -8.59
CA ALA A 196 -27.03 -10.13 -9.99
C ALA A 196 -26.30 -8.97 -10.67
N ASN A 197 -25.45 -9.27 -11.66
CA ASN A 197 -24.75 -8.26 -12.47
C ASN A 197 -25.71 -7.21 -13.05
N ALA A 198 -26.91 -7.64 -13.44
CA ALA A 198 -27.93 -6.77 -14.03
C ALA A 198 -28.53 -5.74 -13.05
N VAL A 199 -28.38 -5.90 -11.73
CA VAL A 199 -28.97 -4.99 -10.73
C VAL A 199 -28.32 -3.61 -10.79
N TYR A 200 -26.98 -3.56 -10.88
CA TYR A 200 -26.20 -2.31 -10.91
C TYR A 200 -25.31 -2.18 -12.16
N GLY A 201 -25.44 -3.10 -13.13
CA GLY A 201 -24.58 -3.12 -14.32
C GLY A 201 -23.12 -3.43 -14.01
N GLU A 202 -22.87 -4.30 -13.03
CA GLU A 202 -21.53 -4.70 -12.58
C GLU A 202 -21.07 -5.97 -13.30
N THR A 203 -19.77 -6.28 -13.24
CA THR A 203 -19.19 -7.50 -13.84
C THR A 203 -18.66 -8.48 -12.80
N TYR A 204 -18.29 -7.99 -11.62
CA TYR A 204 -17.66 -8.76 -10.56
C TYR A 204 -18.61 -9.18 -9.43
N ASN A 205 -19.83 -8.64 -9.43
CA ASN A 205 -20.89 -9.12 -8.55
C ASN A 205 -21.46 -10.47 -9.05
N GLY A 206 -22.39 -11.05 -8.28
CA GLY A 206 -23.06 -12.30 -8.60
C GLY A 206 -22.16 -13.54 -8.57
N ILE A 207 -22.72 -14.65 -9.04
CA ILE A 207 -22.04 -15.93 -9.15
C ILE A 207 -20.88 -15.82 -10.15
N ARG A 208 -19.72 -16.34 -9.78
CA ARG A 208 -18.51 -16.45 -10.61
C ARG A 208 -18.48 -17.82 -11.30
N THR A 209 -17.69 -17.93 -12.37
CA THR A 209 -17.40 -19.23 -12.98
C THR A 209 -16.57 -20.08 -12.00
N PRO A 210 -17.06 -21.26 -11.55
CA PRO A 210 -16.30 -22.08 -10.61
C PRO A 210 -14.93 -22.48 -11.17
N GLY A 211 -13.90 -22.40 -10.34
CA GLY A 211 -12.53 -22.69 -10.76
C GLY A 211 -11.80 -21.53 -11.45
N GLN A 212 -12.48 -20.42 -11.75
CA GLN A 212 -11.83 -19.17 -12.20
C GLN A 212 -11.48 -18.27 -11.00
N GLY A 213 -10.41 -17.48 -11.14
CA GLY A 213 -9.85 -16.65 -10.08
C GLY A 213 -8.62 -17.27 -9.42
N GLY A 214 -8.09 -16.59 -8.40
CA GLY A 214 -7.01 -17.10 -7.56
C GLY A 214 -7.48 -18.27 -6.69
N HIS A 215 -6.55 -18.82 -5.91
CA HIS A 215 -6.89 -19.63 -4.74
C HIS A 215 -7.84 -20.83 -5.02
N ASN A 216 -7.52 -21.59 -6.06
CA ASN A 216 -8.24 -22.83 -6.40
C ASN A 216 -7.39 -24.09 -6.16
N TRP A 217 -8.04 -25.24 -6.16
CA TRP A 217 -7.40 -26.53 -5.93
C TRP A 217 -6.26 -26.79 -6.95
N PRO A 218 -5.02 -27.02 -6.51
CA PRO A 218 -3.84 -27.14 -7.39
C PRO A 218 -3.83 -28.45 -8.17
N THR A 219 -4.69 -29.39 -7.80
CA THR A 219 -4.85 -30.69 -8.45
C THR A 219 -6.30 -31.12 -8.36
N ARG A 220 -6.64 -32.20 -9.08
CA ARG A 220 -7.97 -32.80 -9.06
C ARG A 220 -8.21 -33.47 -7.71
N ILE A 221 -9.19 -32.97 -6.95
CA ILE A 221 -9.64 -33.57 -5.69
C ILE A 221 -11.07 -34.11 -5.87
N ASP A 222 -11.26 -35.37 -5.48
CA ASP A 222 -12.55 -36.05 -5.59
C ASP A 222 -13.54 -35.49 -4.54
N PRO A 223 -14.77 -35.11 -4.94
CA PRO A 223 -15.74 -34.46 -4.06
C PRO A 223 -16.70 -35.44 -3.35
N TYR A 224 -16.63 -36.74 -3.62
CA TYR A 224 -17.61 -37.72 -3.16
C TYR A 224 -17.19 -38.41 -1.85
N ARG A 225 -18.16 -38.86 -1.04
CA ARG A 225 -17.89 -39.52 0.24
C ARG A 225 -17.02 -40.76 0.08
N ILE A 226 -17.30 -41.55 -0.96
CA ILE A 226 -16.44 -42.64 -1.43
C ILE A 226 -15.77 -42.17 -2.73
N ALA A 227 -14.44 -42.08 -2.73
CA ALA A 227 -13.67 -41.60 -3.86
C ALA A 227 -13.97 -42.41 -5.14
N GLY A 228 -14.28 -41.72 -6.24
CA GLY A 228 -14.62 -42.31 -7.53
C GLY A 228 -16.08 -42.78 -7.67
N ASP A 229 -16.91 -42.69 -6.62
CA ASP A 229 -18.30 -43.13 -6.65
C ASP A 229 -19.27 -41.95 -6.43
N PRO A 230 -19.83 -41.38 -7.52
CA PRO A 230 -20.83 -40.32 -7.43
C PRO A 230 -22.11 -40.70 -6.67
N SER A 231 -22.44 -42.00 -6.57
CA SER A 231 -23.64 -42.46 -5.87
C SER A 231 -23.49 -42.41 -4.34
N SER A 232 -22.26 -42.28 -3.83
CA SER A 232 -21.97 -42.13 -2.40
C SER A 232 -22.38 -40.78 -1.82
N GLY A 233 -22.78 -39.82 -2.66
CA GLY A 233 -23.09 -38.44 -2.27
C GLY A 233 -21.84 -37.58 -2.11
N LEU A 234 -22.06 -36.27 -1.93
CA LEU A 234 -20.98 -35.29 -1.79
C LEU A 234 -20.45 -35.19 -0.36
N LEU A 235 -19.18 -34.81 -0.25
CA LEU A 235 -18.56 -34.41 1.00
C LEU A 235 -19.19 -33.12 1.54
N PRO A 236 -19.12 -32.89 2.86
CA PRO A 236 -19.64 -31.67 3.48
C PRO A 236 -19.16 -30.40 2.76
N ARG A 237 -20.04 -29.39 2.69
CA ARG A 237 -19.82 -28.08 2.06
C ARG A 237 -19.65 -28.06 0.53
N VAL A 238 -19.67 -29.22 -0.13
CA VAL A 238 -19.66 -29.29 -1.60
C VAL A 238 -21.09 -29.43 -2.13
N ASN A 239 -21.44 -28.62 -3.12
CA ASN A 239 -22.71 -28.74 -3.85
C ASN A 239 -22.49 -29.20 -5.30
N ASN A 240 -23.58 -29.56 -5.99
CA ASN A 240 -23.58 -29.96 -7.40
C ASN A 240 -24.23 -28.93 -8.33
N ASP A 241 -24.67 -27.80 -7.79
CA ASP A 241 -25.30 -26.72 -8.55
C ASP A 241 -24.63 -25.39 -8.20
N PRO A 242 -23.62 -24.98 -9.01
CA PRO A 242 -22.94 -23.71 -8.79
C PRO A 242 -23.86 -22.49 -9.05
N GLY A 243 -24.99 -22.67 -9.74
CA GLY A 243 -25.77 -21.60 -10.34
C GLY A 243 -25.12 -21.06 -11.62
N LYS A 244 -25.65 -19.96 -12.16
CA LYS A 244 -25.21 -19.39 -13.43
C LYS A 244 -24.34 -18.15 -13.20
N PRO A 245 -23.16 -18.05 -13.84
CA PRO A 245 -22.33 -16.86 -13.72
C PRO A 245 -23.09 -15.56 -14.05
N GLY A 246 -22.98 -14.57 -13.18
CA GLY A 246 -23.65 -13.27 -13.27
C GLY A 246 -25.05 -13.20 -12.63
N ASP A 247 -25.69 -14.32 -12.31
CA ASP A 247 -26.92 -14.34 -11.50
C ASP A 247 -26.59 -14.03 -10.03
N GLY A 248 -27.55 -13.46 -9.30
CA GLY A 248 -27.44 -13.22 -7.85
C GLY A 248 -27.85 -14.44 -7.03
N ASP A 249 -27.45 -14.49 -5.76
CA ASP A 249 -27.85 -15.50 -4.80
C ASP A 249 -27.74 -15.03 -3.33
N ASP A 250 -28.19 -15.84 -2.39
CA ASP A 250 -28.16 -15.53 -0.95
C ASP A 250 -26.82 -15.90 -0.27
N ARG A 251 -25.77 -16.20 -1.06
CA ARG A 251 -24.47 -16.65 -0.54
C ARG A 251 -23.57 -15.45 -0.31
N ILE A 252 -22.80 -15.47 0.76
CA ILE A 252 -21.86 -14.41 1.14
C ILE A 252 -20.45 -14.94 1.32
N GLN A 253 -19.46 -14.05 1.33
CA GLN A 253 -18.04 -14.38 1.50
C GLN A 253 -17.83 -15.19 2.79
N ALA A 254 -17.08 -16.29 2.73
CA ALA A 254 -16.91 -17.18 3.89
C ALA A 254 -16.22 -16.50 5.09
N PHE A 255 -16.59 -16.92 6.30
CA PHE A 255 -16.00 -16.41 7.56
C PHE A 255 -14.90 -17.33 8.09
N CYS A 256 -14.03 -16.76 8.93
CA CYS A 256 -13.04 -17.48 9.71
C CYS A 256 -12.68 -16.71 10.98
N PHE A 257 -11.92 -17.33 11.86
CA PHE A 257 -11.15 -16.65 12.90
C PHE A 257 -9.76 -16.31 12.36
N ARG A 258 -9.21 -15.15 12.73
CA ARG A 258 -7.77 -14.87 12.51
C ARG A 258 -7.01 -15.28 13.76
N MET A 259 -6.14 -16.29 13.64
CA MET A 259 -5.48 -16.90 14.79
C MET A 259 -4.19 -16.19 15.12
N TRP A 260 -4.00 -15.84 16.39
CA TRP A 260 -2.68 -15.48 16.91
C TRP A 260 -1.93 -16.75 17.31
N LEU A 261 -0.83 -17.09 16.62
CA LEU A 261 -0.05 -18.30 16.89
C LEU A 261 1.34 -17.97 17.43
N THR A 262 1.87 -18.85 18.28
CA THR A 262 3.22 -18.73 18.84
C THR A 262 4.03 -20.01 18.69
N LYS A 263 5.36 -19.86 18.61
CA LYS A 263 6.34 -20.95 18.79
C LYS A 263 6.92 -20.98 20.21
N GLN A 264 6.69 -19.95 21.00
CA GLN A 264 7.26 -19.80 22.34
C GLN A 264 6.28 -20.35 23.37
N ASN A 265 6.60 -21.53 23.92
CA ASN A 265 5.76 -22.24 24.90
C ASN A 265 4.28 -22.44 24.44
N PRO A 266 4.05 -22.98 23.23
CA PRO A 266 2.71 -23.06 22.66
C PRO A 266 1.80 -23.99 23.46
N LEU A 267 0.53 -23.60 23.59
CA LEU A 267 -0.55 -24.54 23.88
C LEU A 267 -0.83 -25.37 22.62
N PRO A 268 -0.87 -26.71 22.71
CA PRO A 268 -1.29 -27.54 21.59
C PRO A 268 -2.69 -27.17 21.12
N PHE A 269 -2.95 -27.29 19.81
CA PHE A 269 -4.30 -27.13 19.28
C PHE A 269 -5.23 -28.17 19.92
N PRO A 270 -6.31 -27.76 20.60
CA PRO A 270 -7.21 -28.70 21.25
C PRO A 270 -7.98 -29.50 20.20
N LYS A 271 -8.38 -30.73 20.55
CA LYS A 271 -9.41 -31.41 19.77
C LYS A 271 -10.73 -30.69 20.02
N PRO A 272 -11.46 -30.24 18.99
CA PRO A 272 -12.71 -29.51 19.20
C PRO A 272 -13.77 -30.40 19.86
N THR A 273 -14.67 -29.80 20.64
CA THR A 273 -15.73 -30.51 21.36
C THR A 273 -16.68 -31.22 20.40
N ALA A 274 -16.96 -30.62 19.24
CA ALA A 274 -17.68 -31.24 18.14
C ALA A 274 -16.74 -31.48 16.94
N TYR A 275 -16.02 -32.61 16.94
CA TYR A 275 -15.11 -32.99 15.85
C TYR A 275 -15.78 -33.95 14.85
N GLU A 276 -16.00 -33.48 13.63
CA GLU A 276 -16.54 -34.29 12.51
C GLU A 276 -15.45 -34.63 11.49
N PRO A 277 -14.90 -35.86 11.47
CA PRO A 277 -13.78 -36.22 10.58
C PRO A 277 -14.03 -35.94 9.09
N GLU A 278 -15.28 -36.07 8.64
CA GLU A 278 -15.67 -35.91 7.24
C GLU A 278 -15.49 -34.48 6.73
N GLN A 279 -15.48 -33.47 7.61
CA GLN A 279 -15.22 -32.06 7.25
C GLN A 279 -13.80 -31.83 6.71
N TYR A 280 -12.87 -32.73 7.07
CA TYR A 280 -11.44 -32.65 6.73
C TYR A 280 -11.04 -33.63 5.62
N GLU A 281 -11.99 -34.37 5.04
CA GLU A 281 -11.69 -35.37 4.01
C GLU A 281 -11.07 -34.74 2.75
N LEU A 282 -11.58 -33.58 2.32
CA LEU A 282 -10.99 -32.84 1.20
C LEU A 282 -9.53 -32.39 1.50
N LEU A 283 -9.23 -32.03 2.75
CA LEU A 283 -7.87 -31.67 3.17
C LEU A 283 -6.96 -32.89 3.13
N ALA A 284 -7.44 -34.02 3.64
CA ALA A 284 -6.70 -35.27 3.63
C ALA A 284 -6.36 -35.69 2.20
N ARG A 285 -7.34 -35.65 1.29
CA ARG A 285 -7.14 -35.96 -0.13
C ARG A 285 -6.16 -35.01 -0.81
N LEU A 286 -6.14 -33.73 -0.42
CA LEU A 286 -5.16 -32.77 -0.92
C LEU A 286 -3.73 -33.19 -0.56
N PHE A 287 -3.47 -33.58 0.69
CA PHE A 287 -2.16 -34.07 1.10
C PHE A 287 -1.80 -35.42 0.45
N GLU A 288 -2.75 -36.34 0.35
CA GLU A 288 -2.56 -37.66 -0.27
C GLU A 288 -2.30 -37.59 -1.79
N SER A 289 -2.79 -36.55 -2.45
CA SER A 289 -2.55 -36.32 -3.88
C SER A 289 -1.08 -36.03 -4.23
N GLY A 290 -0.24 -35.76 -3.22
CA GLY A 290 1.15 -35.32 -3.41
C GLY A 290 1.30 -33.86 -3.83
N ALA A 291 0.20 -33.09 -3.87
CA ALA A 291 0.27 -31.65 -4.01
C ALA A 291 1.02 -31.03 -2.82
N ASN A 292 1.86 -30.03 -3.10
CA ASN A 292 2.48 -29.21 -2.07
C ASN A 292 1.70 -27.89 -1.96
N PRO A 293 0.63 -27.82 -1.14
CA PRO A 293 -0.03 -26.55 -0.89
C PRO A 293 1.00 -25.66 -0.21
N ARG A 294 1.40 -24.57 -0.86
CA ARG A 294 2.46 -23.66 -0.38
C ARG A 294 2.15 -23.26 1.06
N PHE A 295 2.92 -23.80 2.00
CA PHE A 295 2.66 -23.66 3.44
C PHE A 295 3.36 -22.39 3.97
N GLY A 296 2.59 -21.39 4.37
CA GLY A 296 3.08 -20.16 4.98
C GLY A 296 2.60 -20.04 6.43
N TRP A 297 3.46 -19.53 7.30
CA TRP A 297 3.13 -19.30 8.70
C TRP A 297 3.42 -17.87 9.08
N SER A 298 2.50 -17.25 9.82
CA SER A 298 2.62 -15.90 10.36
C SER A 298 2.02 -15.84 11.76
N LEU A 299 2.34 -14.79 12.51
CA LEU A 299 1.77 -14.58 13.86
C LEU A 299 0.25 -14.43 13.80
N ASP A 300 -0.29 -13.66 12.85
CA ASP A 300 -1.71 -13.63 12.46
C ASP A 300 -1.91 -14.58 11.27
N THR A 301 -2.25 -15.82 11.57
CA THR A 301 -2.45 -16.86 10.56
C THR A 301 -3.89 -16.80 10.03
N ASN A 302 -4.01 -16.58 8.72
CA ASN A 302 -5.26 -16.62 7.96
C ASN A 302 -5.17 -17.63 6.78
N ASN A 303 -6.22 -17.73 5.96
CA ASN A 303 -6.28 -18.61 4.79
C ASN A 303 -5.20 -18.41 3.74
N HIS A 304 -4.92 -17.15 3.40
CA HIS A 304 -3.89 -16.83 2.41
C HIS A 304 -2.51 -17.26 2.88
N HIS A 305 -2.29 -17.33 4.21
CA HIS A 305 -1.03 -17.72 4.79
C HIS A 305 -0.81 -19.24 4.78
N LEU A 306 -1.78 -20.07 5.20
CA LEU A 306 -1.55 -21.50 5.40
C LEU A 306 -1.49 -22.35 4.12
N PHE A 307 -2.28 -22.03 3.10
CA PHE A 307 -2.47 -22.91 1.94
C PHE A 307 -2.28 -22.22 0.59
N GLY A 308 -1.84 -20.96 0.58
CA GLY A 308 -1.92 -20.11 -0.62
C GLY A 308 -3.34 -20.09 -1.20
N GLY A 309 -4.36 -20.25 -0.34
CA GLY A 309 -5.78 -20.41 -0.66
C GLY A 309 -6.16 -21.60 -1.54
N ALA A 310 -5.42 -22.71 -1.57
CA ALA A 310 -5.90 -23.92 -2.27
C ALA A 310 -7.02 -24.65 -1.50
N TYR A 311 -6.81 -24.80 -0.19
CA TYR A 311 -7.74 -25.32 0.82
C TYR A 311 -7.93 -24.25 1.88
N PHE A 312 -9.09 -24.18 2.53
CA PHE A 312 -9.42 -23.07 3.43
C PHE A 312 -9.70 -23.51 4.86
N ILE A 313 -9.07 -22.82 5.80
CA ILE A 313 -9.56 -22.62 7.17
C ILE A 313 -10.83 -21.74 7.24
N ASP A 314 -11.25 -21.06 6.15
CA ASP A 314 -12.59 -20.46 6.05
C ASP A 314 -13.63 -21.58 6.07
N PHE A 315 -14.71 -21.40 6.84
CA PHE A 315 -15.82 -22.35 6.87
C PHE A 315 -16.81 -22.04 5.74
N VAL A 316 -16.38 -22.28 4.50
CA VAL A 316 -17.16 -21.97 3.28
C VAL A 316 -18.55 -22.59 3.35
N GLY A 317 -19.58 -21.74 3.23
CA GLY A 317 -20.99 -22.11 3.30
C GLY A 317 -21.58 -22.20 4.71
N GLY A 318 -20.76 -22.07 5.77
CA GLY A 318 -21.23 -22.11 7.15
C GLY A 318 -21.93 -20.84 7.61
N ASN A 319 -21.83 -19.74 6.86
CA ASN A 319 -22.24 -18.41 7.29
C ASN A 319 -23.50 -17.84 6.62
N TYR A 320 -24.12 -18.52 5.65
CA TYR A 320 -25.26 -17.97 4.91
C TYR A 320 -26.45 -17.57 5.79
N GLY A 321 -26.69 -18.29 6.90
CA GLY A 321 -27.76 -17.97 7.84
C GLY A 321 -27.47 -16.79 8.76
N TRP A 322 -26.21 -16.34 8.86
CA TRP A 322 -25.77 -15.34 9.84
C TRP A 322 -26.56 -14.02 9.81
N PRO A 323 -26.84 -13.43 8.63
CA PRO A 323 -27.56 -12.15 8.57
C PRO A 323 -28.98 -12.23 9.14
N ASN A 324 -29.65 -13.39 9.08
CA ASN A 324 -31.05 -13.53 9.55
C ASN A 324 -31.19 -14.26 10.89
N ALA A 325 -30.09 -14.76 11.43
CA ALA A 325 -30.08 -15.57 12.64
C ALA A 325 -30.45 -14.76 13.89
N SER A 326 -31.17 -15.41 14.82
CA SER A 326 -31.34 -14.93 16.20
C SER A 326 -30.01 -15.00 16.96
N TRP A 327 -29.93 -14.42 18.15
CA TRP A 327 -28.72 -14.49 18.98
C TRP A 327 -28.25 -15.91 19.29
N VAL A 328 -29.20 -16.79 19.61
CA VAL A 328 -28.92 -18.21 19.86
C VAL A 328 -28.45 -18.91 18.59
N GLU A 329 -29.04 -18.58 17.44
CA GLU A 329 -28.63 -19.19 16.18
C GLU A 329 -27.26 -18.68 15.70
N ARG A 330 -26.94 -17.39 15.90
CA ARG A 330 -25.59 -16.88 15.65
C ARG A 330 -24.56 -17.53 16.55
N GLU A 331 -24.88 -17.80 17.81
CA GLU A 331 -24.00 -18.60 18.67
C GLU A 331 -23.74 -20.00 18.10
N ARG A 332 -24.76 -20.68 17.55
CA ARG A 332 -24.56 -22.00 16.88
C ARG A 332 -23.65 -21.89 15.67
N ILE A 333 -23.90 -20.89 14.81
CA ILE A 333 -23.06 -20.64 13.64
C ILE A 333 -21.62 -20.33 14.08
N PHE A 334 -21.44 -19.48 15.08
CA PHE A 334 -20.14 -19.11 15.64
C PHE A 334 -19.38 -20.33 16.18
N GLN A 335 -20.03 -21.17 16.98
CA GLN A 335 -19.40 -22.40 17.49
C GLN A 335 -19.10 -23.41 16.36
N ALA A 336 -19.91 -23.48 15.31
CA ALA A 336 -19.61 -24.32 14.15
C ALA A 336 -18.34 -23.86 13.41
N HIS A 337 -18.17 -22.53 13.24
CA HIS A 337 -16.93 -21.97 12.68
C HIS A 337 -15.71 -22.26 13.55
N ALA A 338 -15.85 -22.10 14.87
CA ALA A 338 -14.77 -22.36 15.82
C ALA A 338 -14.37 -23.84 15.82
N ASN A 339 -15.35 -24.76 15.92
CA ASN A 339 -15.11 -26.19 15.88
C ASN A 339 -14.45 -26.64 14.55
N TYR A 340 -14.92 -26.12 13.41
CA TYR A 340 -14.31 -26.41 12.11
C TYR A 340 -12.84 -25.98 12.08
N GLN A 341 -12.55 -24.72 12.40
CA GLN A 341 -11.22 -24.17 12.25
C GLN A 341 -10.22 -24.75 13.26
N ILE A 342 -10.62 -24.92 14.52
CA ILE A 342 -9.82 -25.63 15.53
C ILE A 342 -9.56 -27.06 15.07
N GLY A 343 -10.57 -27.72 14.51
CA GLY A 343 -10.47 -29.07 13.99
C GLY A 343 -9.55 -29.20 12.77
N VAL A 344 -9.46 -28.19 11.90
CA VAL A 344 -8.45 -28.14 10.84
C VAL A 344 -7.05 -28.15 11.44
N MET A 345 -6.78 -27.28 12.42
CA MET A 345 -5.47 -27.22 13.07
C MET A 345 -5.13 -28.50 13.85
N TRP A 346 -6.11 -29.08 14.54
CA TRP A 346 -5.94 -30.35 15.23
C TRP A 346 -5.68 -31.51 14.26
N PHE A 347 -6.42 -31.59 13.15
CA PHE A 347 -6.24 -32.61 12.11
C PHE A 347 -4.82 -32.53 11.51
N LEU A 348 -4.39 -31.33 11.13
CA LEU A 348 -3.04 -31.06 10.63
C LEU A 348 -1.95 -31.53 11.61
N ALA A 349 -2.12 -31.24 12.90
CA ALA A 349 -1.13 -31.58 13.93
C ALA A 349 -1.13 -33.06 14.34
N ASN A 350 -2.23 -33.81 14.16
CA ASN A 350 -2.41 -35.12 14.80
C ASN A 350 -2.78 -36.28 13.86
N SER A 351 -3.27 -36.03 12.64
CA SER A 351 -3.74 -37.11 11.76
C SER A 351 -2.60 -37.92 11.14
N ASP A 352 -2.72 -39.24 11.16
CA ASP A 352 -1.81 -40.17 10.48
C ASP A 352 -1.72 -39.95 8.96
N ARG A 353 -2.77 -39.37 8.36
CA ARG A 353 -2.88 -39.01 6.92
C ARG A 353 -2.06 -37.80 6.51
N ILE A 354 -1.52 -37.03 7.45
CA ILE A 354 -0.57 -35.94 7.17
C ILE A 354 0.85 -36.48 7.32
N ALA A 355 1.69 -36.34 6.29
CA ALA A 355 3.06 -36.87 6.37
C ALA A 355 3.89 -36.23 7.51
N GLU A 356 4.76 -37.02 8.13
CA GLU A 356 5.50 -36.64 9.35
C GLU A 356 6.23 -35.28 9.25
N PRO A 357 6.94 -34.95 8.14
CA PRO A 357 7.60 -33.65 8.04
C PRO A 357 6.65 -32.45 8.17
N HIS A 358 5.41 -32.59 7.67
CA HIS A 358 4.38 -31.56 7.79
C HIS A 358 3.82 -31.50 9.22
N ARG A 359 3.46 -32.66 9.80
CA ARG A 359 2.97 -32.72 11.18
C ARG A 359 3.93 -32.09 12.17
N SER A 360 5.21 -32.46 12.12
CA SER A 360 6.21 -31.94 13.06
C SER A 360 6.45 -30.45 12.89
N GLU A 361 6.25 -29.87 11.70
CA GLU A 361 6.32 -28.41 11.53
C GLU A 361 5.08 -27.72 12.13
N ILE A 362 3.89 -28.29 11.93
CA ILE A 362 2.63 -27.77 12.51
C ILE A 362 2.69 -27.79 14.04
N GLN A 363 3.19 -28.88 14.63
CA GLN A 363 3.29 -29.05 16.08
C GLN A 363 4.27 -28.07 16.76
N LYS A 364 5.11 -27.35 16.00
CA LYS A 364 5.95 -26.27 16.55
C LYS A 364 5.14 -25.02 16.87
N TRP A 365 3.97 -24.87 16.26
CA TRP A 365 3.05 -23.75 16.49
C TRP A 365 1.93 -24.19 17.42
N GLY A 366 1.37 -23.22 18.14
CA GLY A 366 0.16 -23.41 18.91
C GLY A 366 -0.40 -22.10 19.46
N LEU A 367 -1.38 -22.22 20.35
CA LEU A 367 -2.09 -21.08 20.91
C LEU A 367 -1.23 -20.38 21.99
N PRO A 368 -1.31 -19.05 22.09
CA PRO A 368 -0.67 -18.28 23.14
C PRO A 368 -1.28 -18.57 24.51
N ARG A 369 -0.50 -18.42 25.57
CA ARG A 369 -0.97 -18.53 26.97
C ARG A 369 -1.31 -17.18 27.57
N ASP A 370 -0.71 -16.13 27.04
CA ASP A 370 -0.72 -14.75 27.54
C ASP A 370 -1.55 -13.80 26.65
N GLU A 371 -2.24 -14.33 25.65
CA GLU A 371 -3.16 -13.62 24.76
C GLU A 371 -4.48 -14.40 24.75
N TYR A 372 -5.62 -13.71 24.65
CA TYR A 372 -6.95 -14.36 24.66
C TYR A 372 -7.17 -15.29 25.87
N VAL A 373 -6.76 -14.82 27.05
CA VAL A 373 -6.72 -15.64 28.28
C VAL A 373 -8.11 -16.15 28.68
N ASP A 374 -9.14 -15.34 28.47
CA ASP A 374 -10.53 -15.67 28.79
C ASP A 374 -11.18 -16.67 27.82
N THR A 375 -10.52 -16.90 26.68
CA THR A 375 -10.95 -17.75 25.57
C THR A 375 -9.91 -18.83 25.24
N SER A 376 -9.10 -19.20 26.24
CA SER A 376 -8.12 -20.29 26.18
C SER A 376 -7.10 -20.16 25.05
N GLY A 377 -6.67 -18.93 24.74
CA GLY A 377 -5.71 -18.64 23.68
C GLY A 377 -6.33 -18.53 22.28
N TRP A 378 -7.65 -18.70 22.13
CA TRP A 378 -8.35 -18.56 20.87
C TRP A 378 -8.98 -17.18 20.74
N THR A 379 -8.87 -16.53 19.58
CA THR A 379 -9.48 -15.21 19.39
C THR A 379 -10.99 -15.21 19.68
N HIS A 380 -11.48 -14.16 20.34
CA HIS A 380 -12.90 -13.98 20.66
C HIS A 380 -13.74 -13.52 19.46
N GLN A 381 -13.14 -13.01 18.39
CA GLN A 381 -13.83 -12.36 17.28
C GLN A 381 -13.87 -13.23 16.02
N LEU A 382 -15.09 -13.57 15.58
CA LEU A 382 -15.30 -14.13 14.24
C LEU A 382 -15.13 -13.02 13.20
N TYR A 383 -14.39 -13.29 12.13
CA TYR A 383 -14.20 -12.36 11.02
C TYR A 383 -15.43 -12.37 10.10
N ILE A 384 -16.42 -11.58 10.48
CA ILE A 384 -17.62 -11.30 9.70
C ILE A 384 -17.21 -10.38 8.54
N ARG A 385 -16.97 -10.97 7.37
CA ARG A 385 -16.60 -10.20 6.17
C ARG A 385 -17.78 -9.50 5.54
N GLU A 386 -18.99 -10.00 5.76
CA GLU A 386 -20.19 -9.48 5.13
C GLU A 386 -21.41 -9.89 5.94
N GLY A 387 -22.14 -8.90 6.45
CA GLY A 387 -23.43 -9.09 7.11
C GLY A 387 -24.56 -8.62 6.20
N ARG A 388 -25.47 -7.83 6.75
CA ARG A 388 -26.42 -7.05 5.95
C ARG A 388 -25.70 -5.84 5.36
N ARG A 389 -26.12 -5.40 4.19
CA ARG A 389 -25.73 -4.12 3.59
C ARG A 389 -26.98 -3.29 3.41
N MET A 390 -26.96 -2.04 3.86
CA MET A 390 -28.07 -1.11 3.68
C MET A 390 -28.39 -0.94 2.19
N VAL A 391 -29.62 -0.57 1.85
CA VAL A 391 -29.98 -0.09 0.52
C VAL A 391 -30.56 1.31 0.68
N SER A 392 -29.82 2.33 0.25
CA SER A 392 -30.23 3.73 0.31
C SER A 392 -30.31 4.37 -1.09
N ASP A 393 -30.57 5.67 -1.14
CA ASP A 393 -30.60 6.48 -2.36
C ASP A 393 -29.27 6.45 -3.15
N TYR A 394 -28.17 6.08 -2.51
CA TYR A 394 -26.87 5.88 -3.15
C TYR A 394 -26.27 4.54 -2.71
N VAL A 395 -26.04 3.65 -3.66
CA VAL A 395 -25.37 2.36 -3.44
C VAL A 395 -23.95 2.47 -3.99
N MET A 396 -22.94 2.25 -3.14
CA MET A 396 -21.56 2.13 -3.63
C MET A 396 -21.44 0.86 -4.48
N THR A 397 -20.93 0.97 -5.71
CA THR A 397 -20.81 -0.15 -6.67
C THR A 397 -19.39 -0.30 -7.20
N GLN A 398 -19.15 -1.33 -8.00
CA GLN A 398 -17.93 -1.52 -8.79
C GLN A 398 -17.55 -0.25 -9.57
N HIS A 399 -18.52 0.50 -10.10
CA HIS A 399 -18.25 1.73 -10.86
C HIS A 399 -17.58 2.79 -10.00
N ASN A 400 -17.85 2.83 -8.70
CA ASN A 400 -17.13 3.71 -7.78
C ASN A 400 -15.72 3.19 -7.50
N CYS A 401 -15.58 1.88 -7.29
CA CYS A 401 -14.28 1.26 -7.04
C CYS A 401 -13.32 1.45 -8.23
N GLU A 402 -13.81 1.39 -9.47
CA GLU A 402 -13.03 1.57 -10.70
C GLU A 402 -12.89 3.05 -11.11
N GLY A 403 -13.50 3.99 -10.37
CA GLY A 403 -13.43 5.41 -10.66
C GLY A 403 -14.28 5.87 -11.86
N HIS A 404 -15.16 5.02 -12.39
CA HIS A 404 -16.13 5.39 -13.42
C HIS A 404 -17.19 6.36 -12.89
N GLU A 405 -17.53 6.24 -11.60
CA GLU A 405 -18.45 7.11 -10.89
C GLU A 405 -17.81 7.67 -9.62
N MET A 406 -17.70 9.00 -9.53
CA MET A 406 -17.08 9.68 -8.41
C MET A 406 -18.13 10.49 -7.65
N PRO A 407 -18.48 10.14 -6.41
CA PRO A 407 -19.35 10.96 -5.58
C PRO A 407 -18.72 12.33 -5.29
N ASP A 408 -19.55 13.36 -5.30
CA ASP A 408 -19.22 14.74 -4.95
C ASP A 408 -19.29 15.01 -3.44
N ASP A 409 -19.84 14.06 -2.69
CA ASP A 409 -20.09 14.12 -1.26
C ASP A 409 -19.23 13.14 -0.43
N SER A 410 -17.93 13.07 -0.75
CA SER A 410 -16.96 12.17 -0.09
C SER A 410 -16.86 12.40 1.42
N VAL A 411 -16.95 11.33 2.22
CA VAL A 411 -16.71 11.34 3.68
C VAL A 411 -15.52 10.49 4.09
N GLY A 412 -14.85 9.87 3.14
CA GLY A 412 -13.65 9.07 3.38
C GLY A 412 -13.24 8.34 2.11
N LEU A 413 -12.05 7.74 2.14
CA LEU A 413 -11.52 7.00 1.00
C LEU A 413 -11.43 5.51 1.33
N ALA A 414 -12.03 4.67 0.48
CA ALA A 414 -11.64 3.26 0.40
C ALA A 414 -10.37 3.14 -0.45
N SER A 415 -9.54 2.14 -0.17
CA SER A 415 -8.29 1.94 -0.93
C SER A 415 -7.83 0.49 -1.04
N TYR A 416 -8.63 -0.45 -0.52
CA TYR A 416 -8.34 -1.87 -0.65
C TYR A 416 -8.92 -2.42 -1.97
N ASN A 417 -8.36 -3.53 -2.44
CA ASN A 417 -8.84 -4.20 -3.64
C ASN A 417 -10.32 -4.58 -3.51
N MET A 418 -11.05 -4.65 -4.62
CA MET A 418 -12.30 -5.40 -4.67
C MET A 418 -11.99 -6.87 -4.38
N ASP A 419 -12.23 -7.26 -3.13
CA ASP A 419 -11.86 -8.53 -2.56
C ASP A 419 -13.09 -9.31 -2.10
N SER A 420 -13.25 -10.51 -2.65
CA SER A 420 -14.24 -11.48 -2.20
C SER A 420 -13.56 -12.81 -1.92
N HIS A 421 -13.84 -13.39 -0.76
CA HIS A 421 -13.50 -14.78 -0.46
C HIS A 421 -14.49 -15.73 -1.14
N HIS A 422 -14.18 -17.03 -1.14
CA HIS A 422 -15.09 -18.02 -1.70
C HIS A 422 -16.46 -17.96 -1.04
N CYS A 423 -17.48 -18.00 -1.90
CA CYS A 423 -18.86 -18.08 -1.48
C CYS A 423 -19.31 -19.53 -1.42
N GLN A 424 -18.77 -20.45 -2.25
CA GLN A 424 -19.14 -21.87 -2.26
C GLN A 424 -18.03 -22.80 -2.78
N MET A 425 -18.19 -24.10 -2.54
CA MET A 425 -17.46 -25.16 -3.22
C MET A 425 -18.43 -26.04 -4.00
N THR A 426 -18.09 -26.37 -5.23
CA THR A 426 -18.99 -27.07 -6.15
C THR A 426 -18.26 -28.12 -7.00
N VAL A 427 -18.99 -29.05 -7.59
CA VAL A 427 -18.44 -30.07 -8.49
C VAL A 427 -18.39 -29.57 -9.93
N VAL A 428 -17.18 -29.59 -10.52
CA VAL A 428 -16.96 -29.37 -11.96
C VAL A 428 -16.12 -30.50 -12.51
N ASP A 429 -16.58 -31.13 -13.58
CA ASP A 429 -15.93 -32.27 -14.23
C ASP A 429 -15.57 -33.41 -13.25
N GLY A 430 -16.39 -33.64 -12.22
CA GLY A 430 -16.18 -34.65 -11.18
C GLY A 430 -15.06 -34.33 -10.19
N ALA A 431 -14.70 -33.06 -10.03
CA ALA A 431 -13.72 -32.56 -9.08
C ALA A 431 -14.28 -31.36 -8.30
N VAL A 432 -13.82 -31.14 -7.07
CA VAL A 432 -14.19 -29.94 -6.32
C VAL A 432 -13.51 -28.69 -6.93
N ARG A 433 -14.26 -27.61 -7.05
CA ARG A 433 -13.82 -26.27 -7.44
C ARG A 433 -14.35 -25.24 -6.46
N ASN A 434 -13.54 -24.22 -6.20
CA ASN A 434 -13.97 -23.07 -5.42
C ASN A 434 -14.61 -22.02 -6.34
N GLU A 435 -15.58 -21.28 -5.80
CA GLU A 435 -16.31 -20.22 -6.50
C GLU A 435 -16.47 -19.01 -5.58
N GLY A 436 -16.46 -17.80 -6.15
CA GLY A 436 -16.74 -16.55 -5.44
C GLY A 436 -15.52 -15.70 -5.14
N ASN A 437 -14.30 -16.20 -5.39
CA ASN A 437 -13.10 -15.40 -5.19
C ASN A 437 -12.96 -14.33 -6.27
N VAL A 438 -12.72 -13.10 -5.82
CA VAL A 438 -12.46 -11.93 -6.66
C VAL A 438 -11.35 -11.14 -6.00
N GLU A 439 -10.32 -10.80 -6.77
CA GLU A 439 -9.18 -9.99 -6.30
C GLU A 439 -8.83 -8.99 -7.41
N ILE A 440 -9.59 -7.91 -7.47
CA ILE A 440 -9.40 -6.86 -8.48
C ILE A 440 -8.85 -5.63 -7.80
N ARG A 441 -7.67 -5.22 -8.23
CA ARG A 441 -7.02 -4.04 -7.70
C ARG A 441 -7.73 -2.77 -8.14
N VAL A 442 -7.83 -1.83 -7.20
CA VAL A 442 -8.43 -0.51 -7.41
C VAL A 442 -7.56 0.57 -6.78
N ASP A 443 -7.72 1.78 -7.30
CA ASP A 443 -7.12 2.98 -6.74
C ASP A 443 -7.92 3.47 -5.53
N PRO A 444 -7.38 4.33 -4.66
CA PRO A 444 -8.20 4.92 -3.62
C PRO A 444 -9.33 5.75 -4.22
N TYR A 445 -10.55 5.52 -3.77
CA TYR A 445 -11.76 6.15 -4.29
C TYR A 445 -12.65 6.67 -3.15
N PRO A 446 -13.42 7.74 -3.40
CA PRO A 446 -14.28 8.35 -2.39
C PRO A 446 -15.51 7.52 -2.08
N ILE A 447 -15.91 7.55 -0.81
CA ILE A 447 -17.15 6.97 -0.30
C ILE A 447 -18.15 8.09 -0.07
N SER A 448 -19.32 7.97 -0.70
CA SER A 448 -20.40 8.96 -0.61
C SER A 448 -21.00 9.03 0.80
N TYR A 449 -21.31 10.24 1.28
CA TYR A 449 -22.06 10.44 2.51
C TYR A 449 -23.44 9.76 2.46
N ARG A 450 -24.12 9.82 1.31
CA ARG A 450 -25.43 9.19 1.09
C ARG A 450 -25.41 7.67 1.27
N ALA A 451 -24.25 7.02 1.16
CA ALA A 451 -24.11 5.60 1.43
C ALA A 451 -24.17 5.26 2.93
N LEU A 452 -23.96 6.25 3.81
CA LEU A 452 -24.05 6.09 5.28
C LEU A 452 -25.45 6.39 5.83
N THR A 453 -26.32 7.02 5.05
CA THR A 453 -27.67 7.42 5.47
C THR A 453 -28.74 6.51 4.87
N PRO A 454 -29.71 6.02 5.66
CA PRO A 454 -30.89 5.35 5.14
C PRO A 454 -31.72 6.26 4.22
N ASN A 455 -32.64 5.66 3.46
CA ASN A 455 -33.68 6.45 2.79
C ASN A 455 -34.43 7.30 3.82
N ARG A 456 -34.70 8.55 3.46
CA ARG A 456 -35.30 9.54 4.38
C ARG A 456 -36.60 9.05 5.02
N ASP A 457 -37.45 8.41 4.22
CA ASP A 457 -38.77 7.94 4.66
C ASP A 457 -38.67 6.73 5.61
N GLU A 458 -37.53 6.02 5.59
CA GLU A 458 -37.30 4.87 6.45
C GLU A 458 -36.73 5.28 7.80
N CYS A 459 -35.69 6.12 7.83
CA CYS A 459 -35.09 6.54 9.11
C CYS A 459 -34.35 7.88 9.03
N THR A 460 -34.75 8.86 9.84
CA THR A 460 -34.22 10.24 9.76
C THR A 460 -33.07 10.56 10.71
N ASN A 461 -32.77 9.67 11.66
CA ASN A 461 -31.76 9.90 12.70
C ASN A 461 -30.85 8.69 12.95
N LEU A 462 -30.53 7.95 11.88
CA LEU A 462 -29.64 6.79 11.91
C LEU A 462 -28.54 6.94 10.86
N LEU A 463 -27.30 6.63 11.24
CA LEU A 463 -26.14 6.52 10.35
C LEU A 463 -25.54 5.12 10.43
N VAL A 464 -25.03 4.60 9.31
CA VAL A 464 -24.57 3.21 9.18
C VAL A 464 -23.16 3.16 8.56
N PRO A 465 -22.09 3.39 9.33
CA PRO A 465 -20.70 3.41 8.83
C PRO A 465 -20.13 2.04 8.46
N VAL A 466 -20.66 0.94 8.98
CA VAL A 466 -20.11 -0.41 8.77
C VAL A 466 -20.94 -1.19 7.76
N ALA A 467 -22.22 -1.44 8.04
CA ALA A 467 -23.17 -2.09 7.13
C ALA A 467 -23.74 -1.13 6.05
N LEU A 468 -22.89 -0.24 5.54
CA LEU A 468 -23.26 0.85 4.63
C LEU A 468 -23.87 0.38 3.30
N SER A 469 -24.48 1.30 2.58
CA SER A 469 -25.12 1.04 1.29
C SER A 469 -24.10 0.73 0.19
N SER A 470 -24.05 -0.54 -0.22
CA SER A 470 -23.07 -1.03 -1.21
C SER A 470 -23.48 -2.35 -1.85
N SER A 471 -23.02 -2.58 -3.09
CA SER A 471 -23.05 -3.91 -3.71
C SER A 471 -22.08 -4.86 -3.02
N HIS A 472 -22.29 -6.18 -3.16
CA HIS A 472 -21.40 -7.19 -2.59
C HIS A 472 -19.92 -6.95 -2.93
N ILE A 473 -19.62 -6.65 -4.19
CA ILE A 473 -18.22 -6.51 -4.62
C ILE A 473 -17.59 -5.20 -4.14
N ALA A 474 -18.34 -4.10 -4.14
CA ALA A 474 -17.87 -2.82 -3.60
C ALA A 474 -17.63 -2.91 -2.10
N PHE A 475 -18.51 -3.60 -1.37
CA PHE A 475 -18.34 -3.86 0.05
C PHE A 475 -17.03 -4.58 0.35
N GLY A 476 -16.64 -5.55 -0.50
CA GLY A 476 -15.35 -6.25 -0.42
C GLY A 476 -14.13 -5.33 -0.39
N SER A 477 -14.21 -4.17 -1.03
CA SER A 477 -13.16 -3.13 -1.00
C SER A 477 -13.29 -2.17 0.18
N ILE A 478 -14.52 -1.82 0.58
CA ILE A 478 -14.78 -0.85 1.65
C ILE A 478 -14.54 -1.43 3.05
N ARG A 479 -14.75 -2.74 3.24
CA ARG A 479 -14.86 -3.43 4.54
C ARG A 479 -13.60 -3.57 5.40
N MET A 480 -12.69 -2.60 5.34
CA MET A 480 -11.42 -2.62 6.06
C MET A 480 -11.48 -1.77 7.32
N GLU A 481 -10.84 -2.23 8.40
CA GLU A 481 -10.86 -1.54 9.71
C GLU A 481 -10.46 -0.05 9.64
N PRO A 482 -9.42 0.38 8.89
CA PRO A 482 -9.11 1.81 8.77
C PRO A 482 -10.25 2.59 8.13
N VAL A 483 -10.89 2.03 7.10
CA VAL A 483 -11.99 2.67 6.38
C VAL A 483 -13.20 2.77 7.31
N PHE A 484 -13.53 1.71 8.04
CA PHE A 484 -14.59 1.73 9.05
C PHE A 484 -14.34 2.78 10.15
N MET A 485 -13.11 2.98 10.62
CA MET A 485 -12.78 4.09 11.53
C MET A 485 -13.06 5.46 10.90
N LEU A 486 -12.65 5.69 9.65
CA LEU A 486 -12.92 6.95 8.92
C LEU A 486 -14.42 7.20 8.79
N LEU A 487 -15.19 6.17 8.42
CA LEU A 487 -16.64 6.27 8.29
C LEU A 487 -17.34 6.46 9.65
N GLY A 488 -16.82 5.84 10.71
CA GLY A 488 -17.28 6.05 12.09
C GLY A 488 -17.10 7.50 12.55
N GLN A 489 -15.92 8.08 12.35
CA GLN A 489 -15.65 9.50 12.63
C GLN A 489 -16.58 10.41 11.81
N SER A 490 -16.81 10.06 10.54
CA SER A 490 -17.70 10.83 9.66
C SER A 490 -19.16 10.79 10.09
N ALA A 491 -19.65 9.59 10.44
CA ALA A 491 -21.00 9.41 10.97
C ALA A 491 -21.20 10.20 12.27
N ALA A 492 -20.26 10.14 13.21
CA ALA A 492 -20.35 10.92 14.44
C ALA A 492 -20.36 12.43 14.21
N THR A 493 -19.55 12.91 13.26
CA THR A 493 -19.52 14.34 12.89
C THR A 493 -20.86 14.79 12.31
N ALA A 494 -21.40 14.02 11.38
CA ALA A 494 -22.71 14.30 10.79
C ALA A 494 -23.85 14.22 11.82
N ALA A 495 -23.80 13.27 12.75
CA ALA A 495 -24.76 13.16 13.85
C ALA A 495 -24.75 14.42 14.74
N ALA A 496 -23.57 14.91 15.12
CA ALA A 496 -23.44 16.13 15.91
C ALA A 496 -23.96 17.37 15.15
N GLN A 497 -23.64 17.50 13.86
CA GLN A 497 -24.14 18.60 13.02
C GLN A 497 -25.66 18.53 12.81
N ALA A 498 -26.23 17.33 12.63
CA ALA A 498 -27.67 17.14 12.54
C ALA A 498 -28.39 17.55 13.84
N ILE A 499 -27.77 17.31 15.01
CA ILE A 499 -28.29 17.77 16.31
C ILE A 499 -28.22 19.30 16.40
N GLU A 500 -27.09 19.90 16.02
CA GLU A 500 -26.89 21.35 16.10
C GLU A 500 -27.85 22.12 15.18
N ALA A 501 -28.06 21.62 13.97
CA ALA A 501 -28.95 22.23 12.99
C ALA A 501 -30.43 21.83 13.14
N ASP A 502 -30.74 20.87 14.02
CA ASP A 502 -32.07 20.27 14.20
C ASP A 502 -32.68 19.75 12.87
N VAL A 503 -31.89 18.97 12.14
CA VAL A 503 -32.27 18.39 10.84
C VAL A 503 -32.15 16.87 10.82
N ALA A 504 -32.76 16.24 9.81
CA ALA A 504 -32.52 14.83 9.55
C ALA A 504 -31.07 14.63 9.08
N VAL A 505 -30.49 13.45 9.29
CA VAL A 505 -29.11 13.16 8.86
C VAL A 505 -28.94 13.35 7.35
N GLN A 506 -29.97 13.09 6.56
CA GLN A 506 -29.96 13.31 5.12
C GLN A 506 -29.84 14.79 4.70
N ASP A 507 -30.16 15.74 5.60
CA ASP A 507 -30.13 17.19 5.32
C ASP A 507 -28.90 17.89 5.91
N VAL A 508 -27.93 17.14 6.45
CA VAL A 508 -26.68 17.73 6.91
C VAL A 508 -25.99 18.44 5.74
N ASP A 509 -25.61 19.70 5.95
CA ASP A 509 -24.88 20.48 4.97
C ASP A 509 -23.51 19.85 4.70
N TYR A 510 -23.35 19.27 3.52
CA TYR A 510 -22.12 18.57 3.15
C TYR A 510 -20.89 19.48 3.12
N GLN A 511 -21.04 20.77 2.80
CA GLN A 511 -19.92 21.69 2.82
C GLN A 511 -19.41 21.86 4.26
N GLN A 512 -20.32 22.06 5.21
CA GLN A 512 -19.96 22.16 6.63
C GLN A 512 -19.42 20.83 7.19
N LEU A 513 -19.96 19.70 6.75
CA LEU A 513 -19.46 18.37 7.10
C LEU A 513 -18.03 18.20 6.60
N SER A 514 -17.79 18.36 5.30
CA SER A 514 -16.46 18.18 4.70
C SER A 514 -15.41 19.13 5.27
N GLU A 515 -15.74 20.40 5.49
CA GLU A 515 -14.86 21.37 6.15
C GLU A 515 -14.47 20.90 7.56
N ARG A 516 -15.41 20.34 8.32
CA ARG A 516 -15.13 19.81 9.66
C ARG A 516 -14.27 18.55 9.60
N LEU A 517 -14.58 17.61 8.72
CA LEU A 517 -13.82 16.36 8.55
C LEU A 517 -12.37 16.64 8.16
N VAL A 518 -12.13 17.56 7.22
CA VAL A 518 -10.77 17.99 6.82
C VAL A 518 -10.05 18.65 7.99
N LYS A 519 -10.73 19.51 8.74
CA LYS A 519 -10.16 20.15 9.95
C LYS A 519 -9.75 19.12 11.00
N ASP A 520 -10.52 18.04 11.15
CA ASP A 520 -10.23 16.93 12.04
C ASP A 520 -9.26 15.89 11.43
N GLY A 521 -8.62 16.24 10.30
CA GLY A 521 -7.52 15.47 9.71
C GLY A 521 -7.95 14.31 8.81
N GLN A 522 -9.23 14.19 8.44
CA GLN A 522 -9.65 13.22 7.45
C GLN A 522 -9.22 13.61 6.04
N ILE A 523 -9.05 12.60 5.19
CA ILE A 523 -8.69 12.75 3.78
C ILE A 523 -9.92 12.35 2.96
N LEU A 524 -10.45 13.32 2.20
CA LEU A 524 -11.69 13.14 1.43
C LEU A 524 -11.44 13.02 -0.07
N GLN A 525 -10.24 13.37 -0.54
CA GLN A 525 -9.85 13.31 -1.94
C GLN A 525 -8.48 12.67 -2.07
N TYR A 526 -8.35 11.76 -3.03
CA TYR A 526 -7.06 11.15 -3.34
C TYR A 526 -6.31 12.02 -4.34
N THR A 527 -5.14 12.52 -3.94
CA THR A 527 -4.24 13.33 -4.79
C THR A 527 -2.93 12.60 -5.10
N GLY A 528 -2.81 11.34 -4.67
CA GLY A 528 -1.66 10.49 -4.95
C GLY A 528 -1.70 9.90 -6.37
N PRO A 529 -0.60 9.30 -6.83
CA PRO A 529 -0.57 8.64 -8.12
C PRO A 529 -1.46 7.38 -8.11
N PRO A 530 -2.19 7.06 -9.19
CA PRO A 530 -3.04 5.88 -9.26
C PRO A 530 -2.27 4.60 -8.86
N ARG A 531 -2.96 3.76 -8.09
CA ARG A 531 -2.52 2.51 -7.46
C ARG A 531 -2.51 1.36 -8.47
N ARG A 532 -1.68 1.51 -9.51
CA ARG A 532 -1.36 0.54 -10.58
C ARG A 532 -1.81 -0.91 -10.34
N SER A 533 -2.78 -1.39 -11.10
CA SER A 533 -3.16 -2.81 -11.14
C SER A 533 -1.94 -3.72 -11.29
N ASP A 534 -1.94 -4.79 -10.52
CA ASP A 534 -0.98 -5.88 -10.37
C ASP A 534 -0.27 -6.27 -11.68
N GLY A 535 1.04 -6.01 -11.70
CA GLY A 535 2.01 -6.71 -12.54
C GLY A 535 2.11 -6.29 -14.00
N GLY A 536 1.15 -5.55 -14.56
CA GLY A 536 1.33 -4.83 -15.82
C GLY A 536 1.98 -3.47 -15.56
N GLN A 537 3.02 -3.10 -16.31
CA GLN A 537 3.31 -1.66 -16.42
C GLN A 537 2.07 -1.03 -17.10
N THR A 538 1.76 0.25 -16.90
CA THR A 538 0.81 0.90 -17.83
C THR A 538 1.50 1.00 -19.18
N GLY A 539 0.76 0.87 -20.27
CA GLY A 539 1.30 1.36 -21.53
C GLY A 539 1.49 2.88 -21.45
N VAL A 540 2.32 3.42 -22.32
CA VAL A 540 2.59 4.86 -22.34
C VAL A 540 1.37 5.56 -22.92
N ASP A 541 0.75 6.49 -22.19
CA ASP A 541 -0.37 7.28 -22.70
C ASP A 541 0.07 8.02 -23.97
N SER A 542 -0.60 7.73 -25.09
CA SER A 542 -0.27 8.28 -26.40
C SER A 542 -0.32 9.81 -26.42
N LYS A 543 -1.12 10.44 -25.54
CA LYS A 543 -1.22 11.91 -25.41
C LYS A 543 -0.02 12.54 -24.71
N THR A 544 0.74 11.75 -23.94
CA THR A 544 1.95 12.22 -23.25
C THR A 544 3.20 12.12 -24.11
N LEU A 545 3.12 11.43 -25.25
CA LEU A 545 4.23 11.22 -26.17
C LEU A 545 4.39 12.40 -27.14
N PRO A 546 5.63 12.78 -27.49
CA PRO A 546 5.87 13.90 -28.39
C PRO A 546 5.45 13.58 -29.84
N GLY A 547 5.11 14.61 -30.62
CA GLY A 547 4.67 14.43 -32.00
C GLY A 547 3.21 13.97 -32.12
N ILE A 548 2.85 13.38 -33.26
CA ILE A 548 1.51 12.87 -33.52
C ILE A 548 1.56 11.35 -33.37
N VAL A 549 0.85 10.80 -32.39
CA VAL A 549 0.77 9.35 -32.14
C VAL A 549 -0.63 8.85 -32.46
N VAL A 550 -0.72 7.77 -33.22
CA VAL A 550 -1.96 7.01 -33.42
C VAL A 550 -1.75 5.63 -32.81
N ASP A 551 -2.55 5.33 -31.80
CA ASP A 551 -2.54 4.08 -31.06
C ASP A 551 -3.35 2.98 -31.77
N ASN A 552 -3.20 1.71 -31.38
CA ASN A 552 -3.89 0.58 -32.02
C ASN A 552 -5.41 0.70 -31.92
N GLU A 553 -5.93 1.26 -30.83
CA GLU A 553 -7.36 1.49 -30.64
C GLU A 553 -7.95 2.50 -31.63
N SER A 554 -7.10 3.34 -32.22
CA SER A 554 -7.47 4.31 -33.26
C SER A 554 -7.03 3.87 -34.67
N ALA A 555 -6.48 2.66 -34.83
CA ALA A 555 -6.06 2.12 -36.12
C ALA A 555 -7.21 1.40 -36.84
N GLU A 556 -7.20 1.44 -38.18
CA GLU A 556 -8.11 0.66 -39.00
C GLU A 556 -7.58 -0.78 -39.13
N LEU A 557 -8.20 -1.72 -38.42
CA LEU A 557 -7.80 -3.12 -38.42
C LEU A 557 -8.60 -3.94 -39.43
N SER A 558 -7.91 -4.77 -40.21
CA SER A 558 -8.51 -5.80 -41.08
C SER A 558 -7.85 -7.16 -40.83
N GLY A 559 -8.64 -8.22 -40.91
CA GLY A 559 -8.23 -9.59 -40.54
C GLY A 559 -8.43 -9.91 -39.05
N PRO A 560 -8.23 -11.18 -38.64
CA PRO A 560 -8.46 -11.64 -37.27
C PRO A 560 -7.32 -11.22 -36.32
N TRP A 561 -7.47 -10.06 -35.67
CA TRP A 561 -6.56 -9.59 -34.63
C TRP A 561 -7.02 -10.00 -33.22
N SER A 562 -6.08 -10.36 -32.36
CA SER A 562 -6.31 -10.58 -30.92
C SER A 562 -5.71 -9.44 -30.09
N VAL A 563 -6.47 -8.96 -29.10
CA VAL A 563 -6.07 -7.88 -28.18
C VAL A 563 -5.33 -8.46 -26.97
N ASN A 564 -4.28 -7.79 -26.51
CA ASN A 564 -3.49 -8.19 -25.34
C ASN A 564 -2.93 -6.96 -24.60
N ASN A 565 -2.67 -7.08 -23.31
CA ASN A 565 -2.17 -6.01 -22.43
C ASN A 565 -1.06 -6.48 -21.46
N VAL A 566 -0.38 -7.59 -21.77
CA VAL A 566 0.57 -8.21 -20.84
C VAL A 566 2.03 -7.79 -21.10
N THR A 567 2.42 -7.60 -22.36
CA THR A 567 3.82 -7.39 -22.76
C THR A 567 4.15 -5.90 -22.95
N HIS A 568 5.38 -5.51 -22.58
CA HIS A 568 5.89 -4.14 -22.61
C HIS A 568 7.20 -4.01 -23.39
N PRO A 569 7.57 -2.80 -23.85
CA PRO A 569 6.76 -1.56 -23.82
C PRO A 569 5.58 -1.61 -24.79
N ARG A 570 4.50 -0.89 -24.47
CA ARG A 570 3.32 -0.68 -25.32
C ARG A 570 2.79 0.74 -25.14
N VAL A 571 2.05 1.25 -26.10
CA VAL A 571 1.40 2.56 -26.07
C VAL A 571 -0.09 2.33 -25.88
N GLY A 572 -0.76 3.16 -25.08
CA GLY A 572 -2.15 2.91 -24.69
C GLY A 572 -2.33 1.65 -23.84
N ASP A 573 -3.57 1.23 -23.63
CA ASP A 573 -3.86 0.17 -22.67
C ASP A 573 -3.60 -1.24 -23.23
N THR A 574 -3.63 -1.39 -24.56
CA THR A 574 -3.57 -2.67 -25.25
C THR A 574 -2.64 -2.64 -26.47
N TYR A 575 -2.35 -3.80 -27.05
CA TYR A 575 -1.80 -3.95 -28.40
C TYR A 575 -2.51 -5.11 -29.10
N VAL A 576 -2.40 -5.19 -30.42
CA VAL A 576 -2.98 -6.31 -31.19
C VAL A 576 -1.91 -7.22 -31.79
N HIS A 577 -2.23 -8.52 -31.90
CA HIS A 577 -1.38 -9.51 -32.55
C HIS A 577 -2.15 -10.49 -33.44
N ASP A 578 -1.50 -11.00 -34.49
CA ASP A 578 -2.10 -11.94 -35.44
C ASP A 578 -2.12 -13.41 -34.96
N GLY A 579 -1.57 -13.68 -33.77
CA GLY A 579 -1.49 -15.04 -33.23
C GLY A 579 -0.60 -15.98 -34.04
N ASN A 580 0.23 -15.46 -34.94
CA ASN A 580 0.97 -16.20 -35.97
C ASN A 580 0.07 -17.05 -36.89
N ALA A 581 -1.17 -16.60 -37.11
CA ALA A 581 -2.14 -17.20 -38.03
C ALA A 581 -2.52 -16.23 -39.16
N ALA A 582 -3.38 -16.67 -40.08
CA ALA A 582 -3.99 -15.83 -41.13
C ALA A 582 -2.97 -14.95 -41.90
N LYS A 583 -1.84 -15.54 -42.31
CA LYS A 583 -0.73 -14.83 -42.97
C LYS A 583 -1.15 -14.27 -44.33
N GLY A 584 -1.13 -12.95 -44.44
CA GLY A 584 -1.58 -12.20 -45.61
C GLY A 584 -3.00 -11.65 -45.50
N GLU A 585 -3.69 -11.92 -44.39
CA GLU A 585 -5.06 -11.43 -44.14
C GLU A 585 -5.12 -10.33 -43.08
N CYS A 586 -4.11 -10.21 -42.20
CA CYS A 586 -4.07 -9.18 -41.16
C CYS A 586 -3.30 -7.94 -41.62
N ASN A 587 -3.95 -6.78 -41.55
CA ASN A 587 -3.36 -5.46 -41.81
C ASN A 587 -3.89 -4.43 -40.80
N ALA A 588 -2.99 -3.70 -40.15
CA ALA A 588 -3.30 -2.60 -39.25
C ALA A 588 -2.87 -1.28 -39.90
N ARG A 589 -3.84 -0.40 -40.17
CA ARG A 589 -3.65 0.82 -40.95
C ARG A 589 -3.82 2.07 -40.09
N TYR A 590 -2.72 2.81 -39.91
CA TYR A 590 -2.63 4.03 -39.12
C TYR A 590 -2.69 5.24 -40.05
N VAL A 591 -3.71 6.10 -39.89
CA VAL A 591 -4.00 7.21 -40.79
C VAL A 591 -3.70 8.54 -40.12
N PHE A 592 -2.76 9.30 -40.68
CA PHE A 592 -2.45 10.66 -40.25
C PHE A 592 -3.03 11.64 -41.28
N GLN A 593 -4.17 12.25 -40.96
CA GLN A 593 -4.78 13.32 -41.77
C GLN A 593 -4.40 14.70 -41.22
N ASN A 594 -4.26 15.70 -42.10
CA ASN A 594 -3.94 17.09 -41.75
C ASN A 594 -2.60 17.29 -41.03
N ALA A 595 -1.62 16.39 -41.26
CA ALA A 595 -0.25 16.64 -40.80
C ALA A 595 0.30 17.90 -41.47
N LYS A 596 0.90 18.82 -40.71
CA LYS A 596 1.55 20.00 -41.28
C LYS A 596 2.66 19.53 -42.24
N PRO A 597 2.74 20.03 -43.49
CA PRO A 597 3.84 19.66 -44.38
C PRO A 597 5.19 19.96 -43.72
N GLY A 598 6.06 18.95 -43.66
CA GLY A 598 7.32 19.06 -42.91
C GLY A 598 8.11 17.76 -42.90
N ARG A 599 9.31 17.81 -42.31
CA ARG A 599 10.18 16.64 -42.18
C ARG A 599 9.87 15.95 -40.85
N TYR A 600 9.56 14.66 -40.89
CA TYR A 600 9.21 13.86 -39.72
C TYR A 600 10.07 12.60 -39.64
N GLU A 601 10.43 12.20 -38.43
CA GLU A 601 10.81 10.84 -38.15
C GLU A 601 9.53 10.02 -37.94
N ILE A 602 9.34 8.98 -38.76
CA ILE A 602 8.22 8.06 -38.59
C ILE A 602 8.73 6.88 -37.78
N ARG A 603 8.03 6.55 -36.69
CA ARG A 603 8.39 5.47 -35.76
C ARG A 603 7.21 4.56 -35.53
N ALA A 604 7.45 3.29 -35.25
CA ALA A 604 6.41 2.32 -34.86
C ALA A 604 6.79 1.62 -33.56
N SER A 605 5.79 1.38 -32.71
CA SER A 605 5.92 0.70 -31.42
C SER A 605 5.49 -0.75 -31.52
N TRP A 606 6.12 -1.61 -30.72
CA TRP A 606 5.65 -2.96 -30.44
C TRP A 606 6.39 -3.53 -29.20
N PRO A 607 5.72 -4.38 -28.40
CA PRO A 607 6.38 -5.16 -27.36
C PRO A 607 7.23 -6.31 -27.96
N PRO A 608 8.56 -6.32 -27.69
CA PRO A 608 9.46 -7.33 -28.22
C PRO A 608 9.29 -8.68 -27.50
N ASN A 609 9.38 -9.78 -28.25
CA ASN A 609 9.36 -11.15 -27.71
C ASN A 609 10.08 -12.12 -28.67
N SER A 610 10.61 -13.23 -28.15
CA SER A 610 11.30 -14.24 -28.98
C SER A 610 10.39 -14.91 -30.02
N ASN A 611 9.07 -14.88 -29.83
CA ASN A 611 8.07 -15.43 -30.76
C ASN A 611 7.62 -14.44 -31.87
N ARG A 612 8.11 -13.20 -31.89
CA ARG A 612 7.74 -12.21 -32.93
C ARG A 612 8.44 -12.50 -34.26
N ALA A 613 7.83 -12.04 -35.35
CA ALA A 613 8.43 -12.12 -36.67
C ALA A 613 9.69 -11.23 -36.79
N THR A 614 10.68 -11.72 -37.54
CA THR A 614 11.93 -10.99 -37.83
C THR A 614 11.86 -10.16 -39.11
N ASN A 615 10.81 -10.36 -39.91
CA ASN A 615 10.68 -9.82 -41.26
C ASN A 615 9.32 -9.13 -41.52
N VAL A 616 8.80 -8.38 -40.55
CA VAL A 616 7.48 -7.71 -40.67
C VAL A 616 7.54 -6.57 -41.68
N PRO A 617 6.73 -6.59 -42.77
CA PRO A 617 6.65 -5.48 -43.69
C PRO A 617 5.78 -4.34 -43.12
N ILE A 618 6.38 -3.16 -42.99
CA ILE A 618 5.68 -1.91 -42.68
C ILE A 618 5.71 -1.03 -43.93
N ILE A 619 4.54 -0.61 -44.42
CA ILE A 619 4.39 0.17 -45.65
C ILE A 619 4.00 1.60 -45.27
N VAL A 620 4.83 2.57 -45.65
CA VAL A 620 4.57 4.00 -45.47
C VAL A 620 4.15 4.60 -46.81
N THR A 621 2.95 5.15 -46.90
CA THR A 621 2.39 5.78 -48.11
C THR A 621 2.21 7.29 -47.88
N PHE A 622 2.74 8.10 -48.79
CA PHE A 622 2.73 9.55 -48.72
C PHE A 622 1.59 10.17 -49.54
N ALA A 623 1.32 11.46 -49.32
CA ALA A 623 0.26 12.21 -49.99
C ALA A 623 0.32 12.22 -51.53
N ASP A 624 1.51 12.00 -52.12
CA ASP A 624 1.68 11.91 -53.58
C ASP A 624 1.41 10.50 -54.16
N GLY A 625 0.98 9.56 -53.30
CA GLY A 625 0.69 8.17 -53.68
C GLY A 625 1.93 7.27 -53.74
N LYS A 626 3.14 7.79 -53.52
CA LYS A 626 4.34 6.94 -53.41
C LYS A 626 4.32 6.19 -52.08
N SER A 627 4.82 4.96 -52.10
CA SER A 627 4.99 4.16 -50.89
C SER A 627 6.41 3.63 -50.75
N LYS A 628 6.81 3.38 -49.50
CA LYS A 628 8.06 2.73 -49.13
C LYS A 628 7.78 1.59 -48.18
N THR A 629 8.24 0.38 -48.51
CA THR A 629 8.16 -0.78 -47.63
C THR A 629 9.46 -0.91 -46.82
N ILE A 630 9.32 -1.10 -45.52
CA ILE A 630 10.40 -1.21 -44.56
C ILE A 630 10.18 -2.50 -43.78
N THR A 631 11.16 -3.41 -43.86
CA THR A 631 11.09 -4.68 -43.15
C THR A 631 11.71 -4.53 -41.76
N VAL A 632 10.97 -4.87 -40.71
CA VAL A 632 11.42 -4.73 -39.32
C VAL A 632 11.46 -6.05 -38.57
N ASN A 633 12.37 -6.16 -37.62
CA ASN A 633 12.49 -7.28 -36.69
C ASN A 633 11.79 -6.95 -35.38
N GLN A 634 10.65 -7.60 -35.12
CA GLN A 634 9.85 -7.34 -33.92
C GLN A 634 10.31 -8.11 -32.69
N LYS A 635 11.36 -8.94 -32.78
CA LYS A 635 11.95 -9.60 -31.59
C LYS A 635 12.70 -8.62 -30.69
N THR A 636 13.01 -7.44 -31.21
CA THR A 636 13.71 -6.35 -30.53
C THR A 636 12.90 -5.07 -30.63
N SER A 637 13.08 -4.15 -29.69
CA SER A 637 12.44 -2.83 -29.73
C SER A 637 13.41 -1.74 -29.25
N GLY A 638 13.14 -0.49 -29.61
CA GLY A 638 13.91 0.67 -29.16
C GLY A 638 13.80 0.91 -27.65
N LYS A 639 14.75 1.68 -27.10
CA LYS A 639 14.85 1.93 -25.65
C LYS A 639 13.65 2.69 -25.06
N ASP A 640 12.99 3.51 -25.87
CA ASP A 640 11.77 4.26 -25.55
C ASP A 640 10.49 3.53 -26.01
N GLY A 641 10.62 2.28 -26.49
CA GLY A 641 9.51 1.48 -27.02
C GLY A 641 9.17 1.77 -28.49
N PHE A 642 9.76 2.79 -29.11
CA PHE A 642 9.57 3.11 -30.51
C PHE A 642 10.77 2.71 -31.36
N ASN A 643 10.49 2.31 -32.60
CA ASN A 643 11.50 1.92 -33.58
C ASN A 643 11.40 2.82 -34.80
N SER A 644 12.50 3.47 -35.15
CA SER A 644 12.55 4.36 -36.31
C SER A 644 12.36 3.60 -37.61
N LEU A 645 11.42 4.06 -38.43
CA LEU A 645 11.22 3.66 -39.82
C LEU A 645 12.02 4.58 -40.78
N GLY A 646 12.62 5.64 -40.24
CA GLY A 646 13.41 6.62 -40.95
C GLY A 646 12.76 8.01 -40.97
N THR A 647 13.48 8.96 -41.57
CA THR A 647 13.05 10.35 -41.69
C THR A 647 12.56 10.63 -43.10
N PHE A 648 11.36 11.23 -43.21
CA PHE A 648 10.68 11.48 -44.47
C PHE A 648 10.11 12.89 -44.53
N ASP A 649 10.00 13.44 -45.74
CA ASP A 649 9.23 14.65 -45.99
C ASP A 649 7.76 14.26 -46.14
N CYS A 650 6.93 14.66 -45.18
CA CYS A 650 5.52 14.31 -45.11
C CYS A 650 4.66 15.48 -45.64
N GLY A 651 3.69 15.15 -46.49
CA GLY A 651 2.64 16.08 -46.93
C GLY A 651 1.44 16.10 -45.97
N ALA A 652 0.29 16.57 -46.46
CA ALA A 652 -0.94 16.68 -45.67
C ALA A 652 -1.52 15.34 -45.16
N SER A 653 -1.07 14.21 -45.74
CA SER A 653 -1.48 12.87 -45.33
C SER A 653 -0.32 11.88 -45.36
N VAL A 654 -0.26 11.02 -44.35
CA VAL A 654 0.63 9.86 -44.29
C VAL A 654 -0.16 8.67 -43.80
N ILE A 655 0.04 7.50 -44.42
CA ILE A 655 -0.58 6.24 -44.01
C ILE A 655 0.56 5.26 -43.71
N VAL A 656 0.48 4.58 -42.57
CA VAL A 656 1.43 3.52 -42.19
C VAL A 656 0.65 2.23 -41.99
N GLU A 657 1.06 1.17 -42.68
CA GLU A 657 0.41 -0.14 -42.66
C GLU A 657 1.36 -1.20 -42.14
N ILE A 658 0.91 -1.97 -41.13
CA ILE A 658 1.63 -3.13 -40.60
C ILE A 658 0.90 -4.39 -41.08
N ALA A 659 1.54 -5.16 -41.97
CA ALA A 659 0.95 -6.33 -42.60
C ALA A 659 1.68 -7.63 -42.22
N ASN A 660 0.99 -8.76 -42.29
CA ASN A 660 1.56 -10.08 -41.90
C ASN A 660 1.86 -11.03 -43.07
N LYS A 661 1.82 -10.58 -44.32
CA LYS A 661 2.09 -11.43 -45.49
C LYS A 661 3.55 -11.89 -45.52
N GLY A 662 3.78 -13.20 -45.53
CA GLY A 662 5.12 -13.78 -45.66
C GLY A 662 6.01 -13.66 -44.41
N THR A 663 5.43 -13.33 -43.25
CA THR A 663 6.18 -13.20 -41.99
C THR A 663 6.45 -14.54 -41.30
N ASP A 664 7.57 -14.65 -40.58
CA ASP A 664 8.07 -15.88 -39.95
C ASP A 664 7.69 -16.08 -38.46
N GLY A 665 6.82 -15.24 -37.90
CA GLY A 665 6.39 -15.28 -36.49
C GLY A 665 5.20 -14.38 -36.20
N HIS A 666 4.88 -14.12 -34.93
CA HIS A 666 3.77 -13.22 -34.55
C HIS A 666 4.03 -11.79 -35.03
N VAL A 667 3.02 -11.17 -35.66
CA VAL A 667 3.05 -9.76 -36.03
C VAL A 667 2.25 -8.95 -35.03
N ILE A 668 2.85 -7.86 -34.56
CA ILE A 668 2.29 -6.97 -33.54
C ILE A 668 2.04 -5.59 -34.14
N ALA A 669 0.90 -5.01 -33.80
CA ALA A 669 0.54 -3.64 -34.07
C ALA A 669 0.12 -2.96 -32.76
N ASP A 670 0.85 -1.91 -32.39
CA ASP A 670 0.68 -1.12 -31.16
C ASP A 670 0.42 0.33 -31.59
N ALA A 671 1.41 1.23 -31.55
CA ALA A 671 1.26 2.60 -32.06
C ALA A 671 2.21 2.96 -33.22
N VAL A 672 1.84 3.99 -33.97
CA VAL A 672 2.71 4.69 -34.94
C VAL A 672 2.81 6.16 -34.56
N GLN A 673 4.00 6.75 -34.73
CA GLN A 673 4.30 8.11 -34.34
C GLN A 673 5.00 8.88 -35.45
N LEU A 674 4.52 10.10 -35.71
CA LEU A 674 5.16 11.12 -36.53
C LEU A 674 5.79 12.15 -35.59
N LEU A 675 7.11 12.08 -35.41
CA LEU A 675 7.87 13.03 -34.61
C LEU A 675 8.43 14.14 -35.53
N PRO A 676 8.04 15.42 -35.37
CA PRO A 676 8.61 16.51 -36.14
C PRO A 676 10.12 16.57 -35.96
N VAL A 677 10.86 16.72 -37.06
CA VAL A 677 12.29 17.00 -37.02
C VAL A 677 12.45 18.50 -37.24
N GLU A 678 12.68 19.24 -36.17
CA GLU A 678 12.91 20.69 -36.28
C GLU A 678 14.15 20.98 -37.12
N LYS A 679 14.05 21.98 -38.01
CA LYS A 679 15.24 22.67 -38.50
C LYS A 679 15.80 23.47 -37.33
N GLU A 680 17.08 23.27 -37.01
CA GLU A 680 17.82 24.14 -36.08
C GLU A 680 17.52 25.61 -36.41
N VAL A 681 16.88 26.34 -35.50
CA VAL A 681 17.14 27.76 -35.16
C VAL A 681 16.41 28.13 -33.86
N LYS A 682 17.24 28.53 -32.88
CA LYS A 682 17.15 29.59 -31.86
C LYS A 682 15.84 29.82 -31.09
N ASP A 683 16.00 29.68 -29.77
CA ASP A 683 15.31 30.37 -28.67
C ASP A 683 14.51 31.60 -29.12
N ASP A 684 13.18 31.50 -29.14
CA ASP A 684 12.30 32.29 -28.26
C ASP A 684 10.80 32.03 -28.55
N GLU A 685 10.01 32.07 -27.46
CA GLU A 685 8.54 32.10 -27.36
C GLU A 685 7.73 30.79 -27.58
N TYR A 686 7.39 30.09 -26.48
CA TYR A 686 6.03 30.18 -25.93
C TYR A 686 5.93 29.68 -24.48
N ARG A 687 5.30 30.50 -23.63
CA ARG A 687 4.83 30.18 -22.28
C ARG A 687 3.45 29.54 -22.35
N GLY A 688 3.19 28.60 -21.43
CA GLY A 688 1.94 28.56 -20.66
C GLY A 688 1.06 27.33 -20.81
N ALA A 689 1.10 26.44 -19.80
CA ALA A 689 -0.05 26.09 -18.95
C ALA A 689 0.36 24.92 -18.02
N GLY A 690 0.76 25.24 -16.79
CA GLY A 690 0.99 24.28 -15.72
C GLY A 690 0.21 24.70 -14.48
N LEU A 691 -0.62 23.80 -13.96
CA LEU A 691 -1.26 23.93 -12.66
C LEU A 691 -0.25 23.59 -11.55
N GLN A 692 -0.36 24.34 -10.46
CA GLN A 692 0.63 24.51 -9.39
C GLN A 692 0.31 23.62 -8.18
N PRO A 693 1.33 23.14 -7.44
CA PRO A 693 1.22 22.68 -6.06
C PRO A 693 1.06 23.86 -5.09
N ASP A 694 0.27 23.59 -4.06
CA ASP A 694 -0.31 24.54 -3.12
C ASP A 694 0.71 25.17 -2.16
N LYS A 695 0.65 26.49 -2.07
CA LYS A 695 1.39 27.32 -1.11
C LYS A 695 0.38 27.77 -0.08
N GLU A 696 0.50 27.34 1.18
CA GLU A 696 0.29 28.24 2.34
C GLU A 696 0.84 27.59 3.61
N LYS A 697 2.17 27.65 3.80
CA LYS A 697 2.72 27.88 5.14
C LYS A 697 4.08 28.57 5.20
N TRP A 698 4.51 29.23 4.12
CA TRP A 698 5.60 30.22 4.15
C TRP A 698 5.04 31.53 3.60
N LYS A 699 4.32 32.29 4.43
CA LYS A 699 4.00 33.69 4.11
C LYS A 699 5.27 34.52 4.26
N ALA A 700 6.03 34.62 3.16
CA ALA A 700 6.94 35.71 2.91
C ALA A 700 6.43 36.52 1.73
N ALA A 701 6.23 37.82 1.99
CA ALA A 701 5.78 38.90 1.12
C ALA A 701 5.85 38.68 -0.41
N GLY A 702 4.67 38.73 -1.04
CA GLY A 702 4.35 39.51 -2.24
C GLY A 702 5.43 39.77 -3.29
N SER A 703 6.17 38.76 -3.73
CA SER A 703 7.07 38.84 -4.88
C SER A 703 7.07 37.51 -5.65
N LYS A 704 7.33 37.56 -6.97
CA LYS A 704 7.44 36.35 -7.82
C LYS A 704 8.32 35.29 -7.13
N PRO A 705 7.90 34.01 -7.03
CA PRO A 705 8.72 32.99 -6.38
C PRO A 705 10.06 32.88 -7.11
N ALA A 706 11.14 33.08 -6.37
CA ALA A 706 12.49 32.86 -6.89
C ALA A 706 12.64 31.36 -7.26
N PRO A 707 13.43 31.04 -8.30
CA PRO A 707 13.71 29.65 -8.64
C PRO A 707 14.30 28.92 -7.42
N PRO A 708 13.99 27.62 -7.23
CA PRO A 708 14.55 26.84 -6.13
C PRO A 708 16.08 26.81 -6.20
N PRO A 709 16.79 26.81 -5.06
CA PRO A 709 18.25 26.76 -5.05
C PRO A 709 18.76 25.40 -5.49
N ASN A 710 19.97 25.35 -6.03
CA ASN A 710 20.71 24.10 -6.15
C ASN A 710 21.19 23.64 -4.77
N ILE A 711 21.39 22.35 -4.59
CA ILE A 711 21.88 21.77 -3.34
C ILE A 711 23.08 20.86 -3.65
N LEU A 712 24.24 21.17 -3.06
CA LEU A 712 25.43 20.34 -3.11
C LEU A 712 25.76 19.88 -1.69
N LEU A 713 25.68 18.57 -1.44
CA LEU A 713 26.07 17.96 -0.18
C LEU A 713 27.36 17.16 -0.37
N MET A 714 28.43 17.59 0.29
CA MET A 714 29.70 16.87 0.40
C MET A 714 29.75 16.14 1.75
N PHE A 715 29.76 14.82 1.70
CA PHE A 715 29.59 13.93 2.86
C PHE A 715 30.85 13.07 3.04
N ALA A 716 31.71 13.44 3.98
CA ALA A 716 33.02 12.81 4.23
C ALA A 716 32.90 11.51 5.05
N ASP A 717 33.72 10.52 4.73
CA ASP A 717 33.69 9.16 5.31
C ASP A 717 34.82 9.00 6.35
N ASP A 718 34.47 8.79 7.62
CA ASP A 718 35.37 8.73 8.79
C ASP A 718 36.10 10.05 9.12
N LEU A 719 35.36 11.15 9.20
CA LEU A 719 35.91 12.48 9.48
C LEU A 719 35.26 13.11 10.72
N GLY A 720 36.00 13.12 11.83
CA GLY A 720 35.63 13.86 13.04
C GLY A 720 36.00 15.34 12.96
N TYR A 721 35.36 16.16 13.81
CA TYR A 721 35.51 17.62 13.82
C TYR A 721 36.96 18.07 14.11
N GLU A 722 37.73 17.28 14.86
CA GLU A 722 39.08 17.59 15.29
C GLU A 722 40.11 17.66 14.14
N THR A 723 39.68 17.25 12.95
CA THR A 723 40.51 17.20 11.75
C THR A 723 40.49 18.48 10.91
N LEU A 724 39.61 19.44 11.22
CA LEU A 724 39.47 20.68 10.44
C LEU A 724 40.03 21.89 11.18
N GLY A 725 40.76 22.75 10.45
CA GLY A 725 41.33 23.98 11.00
C GLY A 725 40.27 24.92 11.58
N CYS A 726 39.14 25.09 10.88
CA CYS A 726 38.03 25.91 11.33
C CYS A 726 37.34 25.41 12.62
N TYR A 727 37.52 24.14 12.99
CA TYR A 727 37.08 23.57 14.28
C TYR A 727 38.17 23.61 15.37
N GLY A 728 39.30 24.26 15.09
CA GLY A 728 40.44 24.39 15.99
C GLY A 728 41.48 23.28 15.85
N GLY A 729 41.37 22.39 14.85
CA GLY A 729 42.35 21.34 14.59
C GLY A 729 43.70 21.90 14.12
N LYS A 730 44.80 21.40 14.67
CA LYS A 730 46.18 21.90 14.38
C LYS A 730 47.02 20.93 13.57
N ASP A 731 46.59 19.68 13.49
CA ASP A 731 47.34 18.60 12.85
C ASP A 731 47.02 18.42 11.37
N PHE A 732 46.10 19.21 10.81
CA PHE A 732 45.69 19.11 9.41
C PHE A 732 45.58 20.50 8.80
N THR A 733 45.64 20.57 7.48
CA THR A 733 45.56 21.83 6.74
C THR A 733 44.41 21.71 5.77
N THR A 734 43.34 22.48 6.02
CA THR A 734 42.07 22.40 5.30
C THR A 734 41.60 23.78 4.81
N PRO A 735 42.44 24.53 4.07
CA PRO A 735 42.18 25.92 3.73
C PRO A 735 40.89 26.14 2.94
N HIS A 736 40.43 25.16 2.15
CA HIS A 736 39.20 25.30 1.37
C HIS A 736 37.96 25.13 2.25
N LEU A 737 37.95 24.19 3.19
CA LEU A 737 36.87 24.03 4.17
C LEU A 737 36.89 25.14 5.22
N ASP A 738 38.07 25.64 5.59
CA ASP A 738 38.19 26.80 6.48
C ASP A 738 37.61 28.05 5.83
N ARG A 739 37.84 28.22 4.53
CA ARG A 739 37.20 29.26 3.72
C ARG A 739 35.69 29.03 3.58
N LEU A 740 35.23 27.79 3.36
CA LEU A 740 33.80 27.49 3.31
C LEU A 740 33.09 27.89 4.62
N ALA A 741 33.73 27.65 5.77
CA ALA A 741 33.22 28.06 7.06
C ALA A 741 33.24 29.58 7.26
N SER A 742 34.30 30.27 6.83
CA SER A 742 34.37 31.74 6.93
C SER A 742 33.41 32.47 5.99
N GLU A 743 32.99 31.82 4.90
CA GLU A 743 31.98 32.32 3.95
C GLU A 743 30.54 31.91 4.31
N GLY A 744 30.35 31.08 5.33
CA GLY A 744 29.05 30.51 5.69
C GLY A 744 28.83 30.41 7.20
N ILE A 745 28.06 29.39 7.60
CA ILE A 745 27.78 29.03 8.98
C ILE A 745 28.39 27.66 9.31
N ARG A 746 29.00 27.55 10.48
CA ARG A 746 29.55 26.30 11.03
C ARG A 746 28.87 25.96 12.35
N PHE A 747 28.53 24.69 12.55
CA PHE A 747 27.88 24.23 13.78
C PHE A 747 28.90 23.62 14.73
N SER A 748 28.93 24.07 15.99
CA SER A 748 29.86 23.56 17.00
C SER A 748 29.37 22.28 17.69
N ARG A 749 28.11 21.89 17.46
CA ARG A 749 27.41 20.76 18.10
C ARG A 749 26.58 19.97 17.09
N ALA A 750 27.26 19.28 16.19
CA ALA A 750 26.63 18.43 15.17
C ALA A 750 26.97 16.95 15.38
N TYR A 751 25.97 16.09 15.48
CA TYR A 751 26.13 14.69 15.86
C TYR A 751 25.56 13.74 14.81
N THR A 752 26.11 12.53 14.76
CA THR A 752 25.66 11.41 13.91
C THR A 752 25.83 10.09 14.67
N SER A 753 25.30 9.01 14.10
CA SER A 753 25.63 7.67 14.59
C SER A 753 27.14 7.38 14.43
N PRO A 754 27.78 6.57 15.28
CA PRO A 754 29.23 6.41 15.25
C PRO A 754 29.74 5.47 14.14
N VAL A 755 28.90 5.17 13.14
CA VAL A 755 29.18 4.24 12.03
C VAL A 755 28.38 4.57 10.77
N CYS A 756 28.98 4.32 9.60
CA CYS A 756 28.48 4.70 8.28
C CYS A 756 27.03 4.31 7.91
N THR A 757 26.60 3.04 7.97
CA THR A 757 25.25 2.64 7.50
C THR A 757 24.13 3.32 8.31
N PRO A 758 24.15 3.31 9.65
CA PRO A 758 23.16 4.05 10.44
C PRO A 758 23.15 5.55 10.16
N SER A 759 24.31 6.21 10.05
CA SER A 759 24.36 7.66 9.75
C SER A 759 23.76 8.00 8.39
N ARG A 760 24.08 7.22 7.36
CA ARG A 760 23.52 7.38 6.01
C ARG A 760 22.01 7.17 5.98
N MET A 761 21.52 6.20 6.75
CA MET A 761 20.09 5.97 6.88
C MET A 761 19.39 7.12 7.59
N SER A 762 19.89 7.54 8.76
CA SER A 762 19.32 8.67 9.50
C SER A 762 19.28 9.93 8.65
N LEU A 763 20.34 10.20 7.88
CA LEU A 763 20.40 11.32 6.95
C LEU A 763 19.35 11.19 5.85
N TYR A 764 19.27 10.05 5.15
CA TYR A 764 18.34 9.89 4.03
C TYR A 764 16.87 9.92 4.46
N THR A 765 16.53 9.36 5.63
CA THR A 765 15.13 9.22 6.07
C THR A 765 14.69 10.31 7.04
N GLY A 766 15.62 11.07 7.63
CA GLY A 766 15.31 12.03 8.70
C GLY A 766 14.84 11.37 10.00
N THR A 767 15.23 10.11 10.25
CA THR A 767 14.78 9.34 11.42
C THR A 767 15.95 8.70 12.16
N TYR A 768 15.90 8.63 13.49
CA TYR A 768 16.92 7.92 14.28
C TYR A 768 17.05 6.43 13.95
N ALA A 769 18.23 5.88 14.23
CA ALA A 769 18.53 4.46 14.06
C ALA A 769 17.59 3.52 14.84
N SER A 770 17.08 3.96 15.99
CA SER A 770 16.03 3.28 16.75
C SER A 770 14.75 3.05 15.96
N ARG A 771 14.41 3.97 15.04
CA ARG A 771 13.22 3.86 14.17
C ARG A 771 13.50 3.05 12.92
N HIS A 772 14.64 3.29 12.26
CA HIS A 772 14.92 2.61 10.99
C HIS A 772 15.48 1.19 11.14
N GLY A 773 15.97 0.82 12.33
CA GLY A 773 16.37 -0.56 12.67
C GLY A 773 17.71 -1.01 12.08
N TYR A 774 18.46 -0.10 11.44
CA TYR A 774 19.80 -0.37 10.94
C TYR A 774 20.81 0.13 11.97
N TYR A 775 21.20 -0.74 12.90
CA TYR A 775 22.12 -0.41 14.01
C TYR A 775 23.59 -0.69 13.68
N ASN A 776 23.84 -1.55 12.69
CA ASN A 776 25.17 -2.01 12.32
C ASN A 776 25.49 -1.69 10.86
N VAL A 777 26.77 -1.72 10.52
CA VAL A 777 27.23 -1.62 9.13
C VAL A 777 26.69 -2.82 8.34
N LEU A 778 25.97 -2.55 7.25
CA LEU A 778 25.48 -3.62 6.38
C LEU A 778 26.68 -4.36 5.74
N PRO A 779 26.66 -5.70 5.69
CA PRO A 779 27.75 -6.52 5.17
C PRO A 779 27.78 -6.54 3.63
N VAL A 780 27.54 -5.40 2.97
CA VAL A 780 27.62 -5.25 1.50
C VAL A 780 29.05 -5.51 1.01
N HIS A 781 30.04 -5.19 1.84
CA HIS A 781 31.45 -5.43 1.59
C HIS A 781 31.85 -6.92 1.58
N GLN A 782 30.91 -7.82 1.90
CA GLN A 782 31.08 -9.28 1.88
C GLN A 782 30.29 -9.91 0.71
N GLY A 783 29.73 -9.10 -0.19
CA GLY A 783 28.93 -9.59 -1.32
C GLY A 783 27.60 -10.22 -0.89
N THR A 784 27.01 -9.74 0.20
CA THR A 784 25.71 -10.24 0.65
C THR A 784 24.58 -9.67 -0.20
N LYS A 785 23.43 -10.37 -0.21
CA LYS A 785 22.18 -9.89 -0.80
C LYS A 785 21.43 -8.92 0.11
N GLN A 786 21.97 -8.56 1.27
CA GLN A 786 21.33 -7.60 2.16
C GLN A 786 21.37 -6.20 1.53
N ALA A 787 20.26 -5.49 1.66
CA ALA A 787 20.10 -4.13 1.17
C ALA A 787 19.13 -3.39 2.09
N VAL A 788 19.24 -2.07 2.10
CA VAL A 788 18.19 -1.22 2.64
C VAL A 788 16.95 -1.33 1.75
N ASN A 789 15.76 -1.34 2.34
CA ASN A 789 14.53 -1.23 1.55
C ASN A 789 14.07 0.23 1.44
N PHE A 790 14.53 0.92 0.39
CA PHE A 790 14.05 2.28 0.05
C PHE A 790 12.74 2.29 -0.74
N ARG A 791 12.34 1.16 -1.32
CA ARG A 791 11.17 1.08 -2.20
C ARG A 791 9.88 0.94 -1.42
N ASP A 792 9.87 0.10 -0.40
CA ASP A 792 8.64 -0.33 0.28
C ASP A 792 8.57 0.11 1.75
N ARG A 793 9.62 0.73 2.29
CA ARG A 793 9.73 1.01 3.73
C ARG A 793 10.17 2.42 4.10
N TRP A 794 11.15 2.98 3.39
CA TRP A 794 11.76 4.26 3.78
C TRP A 794 11.69 5.27 2.66
N THR A 795 10.79 6.25 2.81
CA THR A 795 10.84 7.47 2.00
C THR A 795 12.10 8.26 2.36
N THR A 796 12.81 8.74 1.35
CA THR A 796 14.06 9.48 1.51
C THR A 796 13.91 10.92 1.02
N TYR A 797 14.63 11.88 1.63
CA TYR A 797 14.58 13.26 1.15
C TYR A 797 15.08 13.44 -0.31
N PRO A 798 16.02 12.62 -0.86
CA PRO A 798 16.34 12.68 -2.28
C PRO A 798 15.16 12.29 -3.19
N GLN A 799 14.28 11.37 -2.77
CA GLN A 799 13.04 11.09 -3.52
C GLN A 799 12.17 12.35 -3.58
N LEU A 800 12.00 13.04 -2.43
CA LEU A 800 11.23 14.28 -2.34
C LEU A 800 11.84 15.40 -3.20
N LEU A 801 13.17 15.53 -3.24
CA LEU A 801 13.85 16.50 -4.11
C LEU A 801 13.64 16.18 -5.59
N ARG A 802 13.73 14.91 -5.98
CA ARG A 802 13.46 14.47 -7.36
C ARG A 802 12.03 14.79 -7.77
N GLU A 803 11.06 14.54 -6.89
CA GLU A 803 9.64 14.88 -7.09
C GLU A 803 9.42 16.39 -7.21
N ALA A 804 10.19 17.19 -6.46
CA ALA A 804 10.20 18.65 -6.56
C ALA A 804 10.89 19.18 -7.85
N GLY A 805 11.29 18.30 -8.77
CA GLY A 805 11.86 18.66 -10.07
C GLY A 805 13.37 18.84 -10.08
N TYR A 806 14.08 18.45 -9.00
CA TYR A 806 15.53 18.48 -8.98
C TYR A 806 16.13 17.38 -9.84
N GLN A 807 17.23 17.69 -10.53
CA GLN A 807 18.16 16.67 -11.02
C GLN A 807 18.91 16.07 -9.83
N THR A 808 18.58 14.85 -9.44
CA THR A 808 19.21 14.21 -8.28
C THR A 808 20.36 13.30 -8.69
N SER A 809 21.53 13.44 -8.07
CA SER A 809 22.69 12.58 -8.35
C SER A 809 23.42 12.14 -7.09
N VAL A 810 23.89 10.90 -7.05
CA VAL A 810 24.73 10.39 -5.95
C VAL A 810 26.06 9.85 -6.45
N THR A 811 27.13 10.09 -5.72
CA THR A 811 28.46 9.64 -6.12
C THR A 811 29.31 9.24 -4.93
N GLY A 812 30.24 8.30 -5.16
CA GLY A 812 31.18 7.78 -4.17
C GLY A 812 30.65 6.60 -3.37
N LYS A 813 30.82 6.55 -2.05
CA LYS A 813 30.48 5.37 -1.25
C LYS A 813 28.97 5.21 -1.06
N TRP A 814 28.43 4.07 -1.47
CA TRP A 814 27.03 3.72 -1.32
C TRP A 814 26.76 3.03 0.01
N GLN A 815 27.40 1.89 0.30
CA GLN A 815 27.33 1.19 1.60
C GLN A 815 25.91 0.74 2.06
N LEU A 816 24.89 0.81 1.20
CA LEU A 816 23.50 0.46 1.53
C LEU A 816 22.94 -0.73 0.76
N ALA A 817 23.59 -1.15 -0.33
CA ALA A 817 23.28 -2.39 -1.04
C ALA A 817 24.47 -2.86 -1.89
N THR A 818 24.51 -4.16 -2.15
CA THR A 818 25.33 -4.73 -3.22
C THR A 818 24.60 -4.57 -4.56
N LEU A 819 25.01 -3.59 -5.38
CA LEU A 819 24.29 -3.24 -6.62
C LEU A 819 24.24 -4.34 -7.68
N GLU A 820 25.12 -5.36 -7.60
CA GLU A 820 25.03 -6.55 -8.46
C GLU A 820 23.71 -7.31 -8.23
N PHE A 821 23.25 -7.37 -6.98
CA PHE A 821 21.97 -8.00 -6.63
C PHE A 821 20.79 -7.01 -6.65
N HIS A 822 21.08 -5.71 -6.49
CA HIS A 822 20.08 -4.65 -6.37
C HIS A 822 20.41 -3.48 -7.32
N PRO A 823 20.32 -3.67 -8.64
CA PRO A 823 20.83 -2.70 -9.63
C PRO A 823 20.10 -1.36 -9.61
N ASN A 824 18.85 -1.32 -9.13
CA ASN A 824 18.04 -0.11 -9.06
C ASN A 824 18.11 0.60 -7.71
N HIS A 825 18.92 0.12 -6.75
CA HIS A 825 18.83 0.60 -5.37
C HIS A 825 19.14 2.10 -5.20
N CYS A 826 20.04 2.68 -6.01
CA CYS A 826 20.26 4.13 -6.02
C CYS A 826 19.06 4.90 -6.61
N ARG A 827 18.42 4.35 -7.63
CA ARG A 827 17.18 4.89 -8.23
C ARG A 827 16.03 4.87 -7.24
N ASP A 828 15.90 3.75 -6.52
CA ASP A 828 14.91 3.55 -5.46
C ASP A 828 15.14 4.53 -4.31
N ALA A 829 16.39 4.87 -3.99
CA ALA A 829 16.72 5.89 -3.00
C ALA A 829 16.46 7.34 -3.44
N GLY A 830 15.99 7.57 -4.67
CA GLY A 830 15.61 8.90 -5.16
C GLY A 830 16.59 9.55 -6.15
N PHE A 831 17.64 8.86 -6.59
CA PHE A 831 18.65 9.45 -7.49
C PHE A 831 18.33 9.22 -8.98
N ASP A 832 18.51 10.25 -9.80
CA ASP A 832 18.42 10.17 -11.26
C ASP A 832 19.64 9.55 -11.92
N SER A 833 20.81 9.86 -11.40
CA SER A 833 22.09 9.35 -11.87
C SER A 833 22.99 8.98 -10.69
N TRP A 834 23.90 8.03 -10.89
CA TRP A 834 24.89 7.66 -9.90
C TRP A 834 26.21 7.18 -10.47
N CYS A 835 27.30 7.50 -9.75
CA CYS A 835 28.63 6.92 -9.97
C CYS A 835 29.20 6.49 -8.62
N VAL A 836 29.01 5.22 -8.25
CA VAL A 836 29.25 4.76 -6.87
C VAL A 836 30.15 3.54 -6.76
N TRP A 837 30.91 3.51 -5.67
CA TRP A 837 31.50 2.34 -5.03
C TRP A 837 30.51 1.91 -3.92
N GLN A 838 30.26 0.67 -3.55
CA GLN A 838 31.12 -0.43 -3.16
C GLN A 838 30.52 -1.68 -3.77
N ILE A 839 30.80 -1.87 -5.05
CA ILE A 839 30.24 -2.95 -5.83
C ILE A 839 31.03 -4.24 -5.63
N TRP A 840 30.34 -5.37 -5.77
CA TRP A 840 30.93 -6.69 -5.75
C TRP A 840 31.18 -7.15 -7.18
N ARG A 841 32.32 -7.79 -7.45
CA ARG A 841 32.62 -8.30 -8.79
C ARG A 841 33.49 -9.53 -8.69
N ASN A 842 33.14 -10.57 -9.44
CA ASN A 842 33.90 -11.83 -9.53
C ASN A 842 34.21 -12.45 -8.16
N GLY A 843 33.27 -12.37 -7.20
CA GLY A 843 33.46 -12.94 -5.87
C GLY A 843 34.36 -12.14 -4.93
N ALA A 844 34.72 -10.88 -5.26
CA ALA A 844 35.60 -10.06 -4.45
C ALA A 844 35.11 -8.60 -4.31
N LYS A 845 35.54 -7.95 -3.22
CA LYS A 845 35.37 -6.51 -2.97
C LYS A 845 36.23 -5.72 -3.95
N THR A 846 35.64 -4.70 -4.57
CA THR A 846 36.37 -3.86 -5.52
C THR A 846 37.12 -2.71 -4.83
N THR A 847 38.13 -2.19 -5.53
CA THR A 847 38.99 -1.07 -5.13
C THR A 847 38.33 0.29 -5.41
N ARG A 848 38.74 1.33 -4.65
CA ARG A 848 38.12 2.66 -4.68
C ARG A 848 39.09 3.85 -4.80
N TYR A 849 40.37 3.64 -4.49
CA TYR A 849 41.41 4.67 -4.59
C TYR A 849 42.16 4.51 -5.90
N TRP A 850 43.26 3.75 -5.92
CA TRP A 850 43.95 3.37 -7.14
C TRP A 850 43.29 2.16 -7.80
N ASN A 851 43.26 2.16 -9.13
CA ASN A 851 42.51 1.20 -9.93
C ASN A 851 41.04 1.07 -9.48
N PRO A 852 40.28 2.19 -9.46
CA PRO A 852 38.92 2.20 -8.97
C PRO A 852 37.98 1.37 -9.83
N CYS A 853 36.92 0.86 -9.23
CA CYS A 853 35.86 0.14 -9.92
C CYS A 853 34.50 0.65 -9.43
N PHE A 854 33.87 1.49 -10.26
CA PHE A 854 32.62 2.18 -9.94
C PHE A 854 31.48 1.71 -10.85
N ASN A 855 30.27 1.72 -10.29
CA ASN A 855 29.03 1.55 -11.04
C ASN A 855 28.51 2.94 -11.42
N HIS A 856 28.52 3.22 -12.71
CA HIS A 856 27.93 4.40 -13.34
C HIS A 856 26.63 3.98 -14.02
N ASP A 857 25.48 4.36 -13.44
CA ASP A 857 24.13 4.07 -13.95
C ASP A 857 23.91 2.61 -14.38
N GLY A 858 24.35 1.69 -13.53
CA GLY A 858 24.23 0.24 -13.74
C GLY A 858 25.40 -0.39 -14.51
N ARG A 859 26.39 0.40 -14.96
CA ARG A 859 27.53 -0.08 -15.76
C ARG A 859 28.85 0.12 -15.04
N VAL A 860 29.74 -0.87 -15.13
CA VAL A 860 31.08 -0.75 -14.56
C VAL A 860 31.97 0.14 -15.44
N ARG A 861 32.60 1.15 -14.86
CA ARG A 861 33.59 2.02 -15.55
C ARG A 861 34.94 1.32 -15.65
N ALA A 862 35.24 0.72 -16.80
CA ALA A 862 36.52 0.07 -17.05
C ALA A 862 37.60 1.06 -17.53
N ASP A 863 37.19 2.22 -18.03
CA ASP A 863 38.02 3.29 -18.57
C ASP A 863 38.85 4.04 -17.51
N ILE A 864 38.52 3.87 -16.23
CA ILE A 864 39.13 4.58 -15.10
C ILE A 864 40.18 3.76 -14.34
N ALA A 865 40.60 2.60 -14.88
CA ALA A 865 41.43 1.62 -14.18
C ALA A 865 42.85 2.13 -13.82
N SER A 866 43.32 3.21 -14.45
CA SER A 866 44.61 3.85 -14.14
C SER A 866 44.49 5.07 -13.22
N ASP A 867 43.26 5.49 -12.89
CA ASP A 867 43.02 6.79 -12.28
C ASP A 867 42.98 6.71 -10.75
N PHE A 868 43.01 7.89 -10.11
CA PHE A 868 42.72 8.03 -8.69
C PHE A 868 41.21 8.25 -8.51
N GLY A 869 40.53 7.28 -7.91
CA GLY A 869 39.07 7.26 -7.77
C GLY A 869 38.45 8.54 -7.21
N PRO A 870 38.98 9.15 -6.13
CA PRO A 870 38.49 10.44 -5.65
C PRO A 870 38.50 11.56 -6.70
N ASP A 871 39.49 11.61 -7.60
CA ASP A 871 39.50 12.58 -8.71
C ASP A 871 38.36 12.31 -9.69
N VAL A 872 38.18 11.04 -10.09
CA VAL A 872 37.10 10.62 -11.00
C VAL A 872 35.72 11.01 -10.45
N LEU A 873 35.51 10.83 -9.14
CA LEU A 873 34.22 11.15 -8.52
C LEU A 873 34.01 12.67 -8.39
N ALA A 874 35.07 13.44 -8.12
CA ALA A 874 34.99 14.90 -8.12
C ALA A 874 34.68 15.46 -9.52
N ASP A 875 35.26 14.87 -10.56
CA ASP A 875 34.95 15.21 -11.96
C ASP A 875 33.49 14.88 -12.29
N TYR A 876 32.99 13.73 -11.83
CA TYR A 876 31.57 13.39 -11.97
C TYR A 876 30.64 14.41 -11.29
N VAL A 877 30.97 14.89 -10.08
CA VAL A 877 30.19 15.96 -9.42
C VAL A 877 30.15 17.21 -10.30
N ILE A 878 31.31 17.64 -10.80
CA ILE A 878 31.45 18.81 -11.67
C ILE A 878 30.63 18.65 -12.95
N ASP A 879 30.65 17.48 -13.59
CA ASP A 879 29.89 17.21 -14.80
C ASP A 879 28.38 17.22 -14.55
N GLN A 880 27.91 16.68 -13.42
CA GLN A 880 26.48 16.73 -13.06
C GLN A 880 26.02 18.17 -12.78
N MET A 881 26.86 18.99 -12.12
CA MET A 881 26.57 20.42 -11.94
C MET A 881 26.46 21.14 -13.29
N ARG A 882 27.43 20.95 -14.19
CA ARG A 882 27.44 21.56 -15.53
C ARG A 882 26.21 21.16 -16.34
N SER A 883 25.89 19.87 -16.36
CA SER A 883 24.73 19.33 -17.07
C SER A 883 23.42 19.93 -16.55
N ALA A 884 23.24 20.05 -15.24
CA ALA A 884 22.04 20.65 -14.67
C ALA A 884 21.92 22.14 -14.97
N VAL A 885 23.04 22.88 -14.93
CA VAL A 885 23.09 24.31 -15.30
C VAL A 885 22.74 24.50 -16.77
N GLU A 886 23.29 23.69 -17.67
CA GLU A 886 22.96 23.69 -19.09
C GLU A 886 21.48 23.39 -19.34
N ALA A 887 20.94 22.40 -18.62
CA ALA A 887 19.52 22.04 -18.66
C ALA A 887 18.61 23.05 -17.96
N LYS A 888 19.15 24.10 -17.32
CA LYS A 888 18.42 25.11 -16.54
C LYS A 888 17.50 24.48 -15.47
N ARG A 889 17.93 23.36 -14.87
CA ARG A 889 17.18 22.59 -13.87
C ARG A 889 17.89 22.67 -12.52
N PRO A 890 17.17 22.91 -11.40
CA PRO A 890 17.80 22.83 -10.07
C PRO A 890 18.39 21.43 -9.87
N PHE A 891 19.56 21.34 -9.23
CA PHE A 891 20.18 20.05 -8.94
C PHE A 891 20.31 19.78 -7.45
N TYR A 892 20.31 18.49 -7.13
CA TYR A 892 20.74 17.98 -5.85
C TYR A 892 21.84 16.94 -6.09
N ILE A 893 23.05 17.21 -5.63
CA ILE A 893 24.18 16.29 -5.76
C ILE A 893 24.65 15.88 -4.38
N HIS A 894 24.56 14.57 -4.10
CA HIS A 894 25.04 13.94 -2.89
C HIS A 894 26.40 13.27 -3.14
N HIS A 895 27.48 13.91 -2.70
CA HIS A 895 28.84 13.42 -2.85
C HIS A 895 29.33 12.70 -1.59
N ASN A 896 29.14 11.38 -1.56
CA ASN A 896 29.65 10.48 -0.53
C ASN A 896 31.16 10.25 -0.73
N MET A 897 31.99 11.16 -0.22
CA MET A 897 33.43 11.14 -0.44
C MET A 897 34.05 9.82 0.04
N LEU A 898 35.06 9.34 -0.69
CA LEU A 898 35.79 8.13 -0.30
C LEU A 898 36.86 8.41 0.75
N LEU A 899 37.38 9.64 0.77
CA LEU A 899 38.39 10.11 1.72
C LEU A 899 37.70 10.64 3.00
N PRO A 900 38.34 10.50 4.17
CA PRO A 900 39.65 9.88 4.42
C PRO A 900 39.64 8.41 4.86
N HIS A 901 38.52 7.68 4.77
CA HIS A 901 38.35 6.30 5.29
C HIS A 901 39.53 5.33 5.01
N TRP A 902 39.85 4.46 5.98
CA TRP A 902 40.87 3.40 5.84
C TRP A 902 40.63 2.45 4.65
N PRO A 903 41.63 2.04 3.85
CA PRO A 903 43.07 2.10 4.10
C PRO A 903 43.69 3.46 3.87
N ILE A 904 44.72 3.76 4.66
CA ILE A 904 45.59 4.92 4.44
C ILE A 904 46.45 4.63 3.21
N ILE A 905 46.41 5.54 2.24
CA ILE A 905 47.07 5.39 0.94
C ILE A 905 47.80 6.67 0.54
N ALA A 906 48.77 6.53 -0.36
CA ALA A 906 49.40 7.65 -1.01
C ALA A 906 48.44 8.30 -2.02
N THR A 907 48.25 9.60 -1.87
CA THR A 907 47.49 10.45 -2.79
C THR A 907 48.38 10.86 -3.98
N PRO A 908 47.80 11.38 -5.07
CA PRO A 908 48.58 11.92 -6.20
C PRO A 908 49.61 13.01 -5.83
N ASP A 909 49.44 13.68 -4.69
CA ASP A 909 50.37 14.72 -4.22
C ASP A 909 51.55 14.16 -3.40
N ASP A 910 51.52 12.89 -2.99
CA ASP A 910 52.54 12.28 -2.13
C ASP A 910 53.85 11.87 -2.85
N LYS A 911 53.94 12.13 -4.18
CA LYS A 911 54.99 11.93 -5.25
C LYS A 911 56.34 11.26 -4.97
N VAL A 912 56.51 10.50 -3.90
CA VAL A 912 57.73 9.79 -3.51
C VAL A 912 57.46 8.30 -3.62
N GLU A 913 58.23 7.63 -4.46
CA GLU A 913 58.17 6.18 -4.62
C GLU A 913 58.43 5.48 -3.27
N GLY A 914 57.50 4.62 -2.84
CA GLY A 914 57.58 3.92 -1.55
C GLY A 914 56.93 4.63 -0.35
N ASN A 915 56.34 5.83 -0.52
CA ASN A 915 55.55 6.46 0.54
C ASN A 915 54.20 5.73 0.71
N PRO A 916 53.87 5.18 1.90
CA PRO A 916 52.60 4.50 2.13
C PRO A 916 51.39 5.47 2.18
N GLY A 917 51.64 6.78 2.20
CA GLY A 917 50.65 7.82 2.43
C GLY A 917 50.37 8.04 3.91
N SER A 918 49.60 9.09 4.21
CA SER A 918 49.24 9.45 5.57
C SER A 918 47.81 9.98 5.63
N LEU A 919 47.17 9.85 6.80
CA LEU A 919 45.86 10.47 7.02
C LEU A 919 45.91 11.99 6.77
N ARG A 920 47.03 12.62 7.14
CA ARG A 920 47.28 14.05 6.88
C ARG A 920 47.24 14.35 5.37
N SER A 921 47.92 13.55 4.57
CA SER A 921 47.91 13.68 3.11
C SER A 921 46.52 13.46 2.52
N MET A 922 45.79 12.45 3.00
CA MET A 922 44.43 12.14 2.54
C MET A 922 43.44 13.26 2.86
N ILE A 923 43.52 13.87 4.04
CA ILE A 923 42.66 15.00 4.44
C ILE A 923 43.03 16.26 3.65
N ALA A 924 44.32 16.55 3.45
CA ALA A 924 44.75 17.66 2.60
C ALA A 924 44.28 17.48 1.15
N TYR A 925 44.32 16.25 0.62
CA TYR A 925 43.82 15.96 -0.73
C TYR A 925 42.29 16.04 -0.82
N MET A 926 41.57 15.59 0.22
CA MET A 926 40.12 15.76 0.33
C MET A 926 39.72 17.24 0.30
N ASP A 927 40.41 18.08 1.08
CA ASP A 927 40.19 19.53 1.09
C ASP A 927 40.48 20.17 -0.28
N LYS A 928 41.56 19.75 -0.96
CA LYS A 928 41.87 20.15 -2.34
C LYS A 928 40.74 19.80 -3.31
N LEU A 929 40.15 18.61 -3.21
CA LEU A 929 39.01 18.21 -4.05
C LEU A 929 37.76 19.02 -3.73
N CYS A 930 37.49 19.30 -2.45
CA CYS A 930 36.43 20.23 -2.05
C CYS A 930 36.65 21.60 -2.69
N GLY A 931 37.88 22.13 -2.63
CA GLY A 931 38.25 23.38 -3.30
C GLY A 931 37.99 23.37 -4.81
N ARG A 932 38.28 22.25 -5.49
CA ARG A 932 38.01 22.08 -6.93
C ARG A 932 36.52 22.12 -7.25
N ILE A 933 35.70 21.43 -6.46
CA ILE A 933 34.23 21.40 -6.61
C ILE A 933 33.63 22.78 -6.29
N LEU A 934 34.04 23.40 -5.18
CA LEU A 934 33.59 24.74 -4.78
C LEU A 934 33.98 25.81 -5.81
N GLY A 935 35.19 25.71 -6.38
CA GLY A 935 35.64 26.59 -7.44
C GLY A 935 34.80 26.46 -8.71
N GLU A 936 34.24 25.28 -8.99
CA GLU A 936 33.30 25.10 -10.10
C GLU A 936 31.95 25.77 -9.84
N VAL A 937 31.43 25.72 -8.61
CA VAL A 937 30.22 26.46 -8.21
C VAL A 937 30.39 27.96 -8.48
N ASP A 938 31.56 28.51 -8.14
CA ASP A 938 31.91 29.91 -8.40
C ASP A 938 32.07 30.18 -9.90
N ARG A 939 32.74 29.29 -10.64
CA ARG A 939 32.99 29.42 -12.09
C ARG A 939 31.71 29.40 -12.92
N LEU A 940 30.73 28.59 -12.51
CA LEU A 940 29.42 28.52 -13.13
C LEU A 940 28.52 29.72 -12.78
N GLY A 941 28.95 30.59 -11.85
CA GLY A 941 28.19 31.77 -11.43
C GLY A 941 26.93 31.43 -10.63
N ILE A 942 26.84 30.21 -10.09
CA ILE A 942 25.64 29.71 -9.39
C ILE A 942 25.74 29.80 -7.87
N ALA A 943 26.82 30.36 -7.32
CA ALA A 943 27.08 30.42 -5.88
C ALA A 943 25.91 31.03 -5.08
N ASN A 944 25.36 32.16 -5.53
CA ASN A 944 24.22 32.82 -4.86
C ASN A 944 22.91 32.04 -4.91
N ASN A 945 22.82 30.99 -5.75
CA ASN A 945 21.67 30.10 -5.87
C ASN A 945 22.03 28.65 -5.52
N THR A 946 23.11 28.40 -4.78
CA THR A 946 23.53 27.05 -4.41
C THR A 946 23.77 26.96 -2.92
N VAL A 947 23.01 26.09 -2.25
CA VAL A 947 23.28 25.68 -0.87
C VAL A 947 24.37 24.63 -0.92
N VAL A 948 25.52 24.95 -0.34
CA VAL A 948 26.62 23.99 -0.16
C VAL A 948 26.63 23.52 1.29
N ILE A 949 26.62 22.20 1.49
CA ILE A 949 26.69 21.57 2.80
C ILE A 949 27.93 20.66 2.80
N PHE A 950 28.77 20.79 3.82
CA PHE A 950 29.86 19.85 4.11
C PHE A 950 29.63 19.23 5.48
N MET A 951 29.68 17.90 5.57
CA MET A 951 29.64 17.23 6.87
C MET A 951 30.35 15.87 6.88
N GLY A 952 30.71 15.39 8.07
CA GLY A 952 31.22 14.02 8.29
C GLY A 952 30.10 13.01 8.59
N ASP A 953 30.35 11.73 8.35
CA ASP A 953 29.37 10.66 8.59
C ASP A 953 29.49 9.98 9.96
N ASN A 954 30.68 9.99 10.56
CA ASN A 954 31.00 9.56 11.91
C ASN A 954 32.39 10.08 12.30
N GLY A 955 32.78 9.90 13.56
CA GLY A 955 34.10 10.27 14.06
C GLY A 955 35.27 9.59 13.31
N THR A 956 36.48 10.13 13.49
CA THR A 956 37.69 9.65 12.83
C THR A 956 38.04 8.22 13.27
N ASP A 957 38.34 7.34 12.31
CA ASP A 957 38.66 5.92 12.55
C ASP A 957 39.93 5.72 13.40
N SER A 958 40.97 6.50 13.12
CA SER A 958 42.23 6.45 13.86
C SER A 958 42.09 7.09 15.24
N LYS A 959 42.30 6.28 16.30
CA LYS A 959 42.30 6.72 17.71
C LYS A 959 43.58 7.45 18.15
N THR A 960 44.48 7.80 17.23
CA THR A 960 45.67 8.60 17.55
C THR A 960 45.24 10.00 18.02
N PRO A 961 45.75 10.51 19.15
CA PRO A 961 45.44 11.85 19.64
C PRO A 961 45.82 12.93 18.64
N ARG A 962 44.98 13.98 18.56
CA ARG A 962 45.17 15.14 17.70
C ARG A 962 45.10 16.43 18.51
N GLN A 963 45.94 17.38 18.16
CA GLN A 963 46.00 18.68 18.80
C GLN A 963 44.89 19.58 18.26
N THR A 964 44.08 20.13 19.18
CA THR A 964 43.09 21.16 18.87
C THR A 964 43.33 22.42 19.72
N ASP A 965 42.53 23.46 19.51
CA ASP A 965 42.49 24.63 20.41
C ASP A 965 41.98 24.30 21.81
N ALA A 966 41.18 23.24 21.96
CA ALA A 966 40.64 22.77 23.23
C ALA A 966 41.53 21.72 23.94
N GLY A 967 42.65 21.32 23.34
CA GLY A 967 43.54 20.26 23.82
C GLY A 967 43.57 19.02 22.93
N GLU A 968 44.07 17.91 23.46
CA GLU A 968 44.16 16.64 22.72
C GLU A 968 42.79 15.95 22.61
N VAL A 969 42.39 15.65 21.37
CA VAL A 969 41.15 14.92 21.04
C VAL A 969 41.51 13.65 20.27
N ASN A 970 40.96 12.51 20.67
CA ASN A 970 41.13 11.25 19.95
C ASN A 970 40.03 11.07 18.91
N GLY A 971 40.32 10.38 17.82
CA GLY A 971 39.27 9.79 16.98
C GLY A 971 38.57 8.65 17.72
N GLY A 972 37.30 8.41 17.42
CA GLY A 972 36.48 7.46 18.15
C GLY A 972 35.39 6.80 17.32
N LYS A 973 35.56 6.59 16.01
CA LYS A 973 34.61 5.77 15.24
C LYS A 973 34.23 4.51 16.02
N THR A 974 32.95 4.14 16.00
CA THR A 974 32.29 3.10 16.82
C THR A 974 32.06 3.42 18.30
N ASP A 975 32.68 4.46 18.86
CA ASP A 975 32.47 4.87 20.24
C ASP A 975 31.20 5.73 20.35
N LEU A 976 30.39 5.52 21.40
CA LEU A 976 29.13 6.26 21.65
C LEU A 976 29.36 7.59 22.40
N ASN A 977 30.53 8.19 22.23
CA ASN A 977 30.91 9.47 22.85
C ASN A 977 31.21 10.51 21.76
N ASP A 978 31.59 11.73 22.16
CA ASP A 978 31.88 12.82 21.22
C ASP A 978 32.93 12.44 20.17
N ALA A 979 33.95 11.64 20.52
CA ALA A 979 34.98 11.21 19.59
C ALA A 979 34.45 10.34 18.43
N GLY A 980 33.32 9.66 18.63
CA GLY A 980 32.68 8.84 17.61
C GLY A 980 31.48 9.48 16.92
N THR A 981 30.83 10.45 17.55
CA THR A 981 29.54 10.98 17.11
C THR A 981 29.59 12.44 16.68
N HIS A 982 30.51 13.26 17.23
CA HIS A 982 30.63 14.68 16.91
C HIS A 982 31.38 14.85 15.57
N ILE A 983 30.69 15.44 14.59
CA ILE A 983 31.18 15.62 13.22
C ILE A 983 31.24 17.10 12.84
N PRO A 984 32.05 17.49 11.84
CA PRO A 984 31.96 18.82 11.29
C PRO A 984 30.67 18.97 10.49
N LEU A 985 30.01 20.14 10.56
CA LEU A 985 28.88 20.54 9.73
C LEU A 985 29.03 22.04 9.37
N ILE A 986 29.17 22.30 8.07
CA ILE A 986 29.36 23.64 7.50
C ILE A 986 28.34 23.85 6.38
N VAL A 987 27.65 24.99 6.38
CA VAL A 987 26.66 25.34 5.36
C VAL A 987 26.98 26.73 4.78
N ARG A 988 27.00 26.86 3.46
CA ARG A 988 27.21 28.14 2.77
C ARG A 988 26.06 28.40 1.79
N HIS A 989 25.43 29.57 1.91
CA HIS A 989 24.48 30.11 0.93
C HIS A 989 24.64 31.64 0.87
N PRO A 990 25.49 32.15 -0.04
CA PRO A 990 25.79 33.58 -0.10
C PRO A 990 24.52 34.42 -0.32
N GLY A 991 24.41 35.53 0.42
CA GLY A 991 23.24 36.43 0.38
C GLY A 991 21.98 35.92 1.08
N LYS A 992 22.02 34.71 1.67
CA LYS A 992 20.94 34.13 2.50
C LYS A 992 21.41 33.72 3.89
N ILE A 993 22.67 33.33 4.03
CA ILE A 993 23.34 33.02 5.29
C ILE A 993 24.47 34.05 5.47
N ASP A 994 24.55 34.65 6.66
CA ASP A 994 25.65 35.55 7.00
C ASP A 994 26.97 34.78 7.10
N ALA A 995 28.04 35.39 6.62
CA ALA A 995 29.36 34.76 6.56
C ALA A 995 30.06 34.79 7.93
N GLY A 996 30.77 33.70 8.26
CA GLY A 996 31.62 33.59 9.44
C GLY A 996 30.85 33.31 10.73
N ILE A 997 29.63 32.79 10.64
CA ILE A 997 28.80 32.46 11.80
C ILE A 997 29.23 31.12 12.39
N VAL A 998 29.34 31.08 13.73
CA VAL A 998 29.41 29.84 14.49
C VAL A 998 28.10 29.69 15.25
N ALA A 999 27.36 28.62 14.96
CA ALA A 999 26.13 28.27 15.66
C ALA A 999 26.40 27.18 16.71
N ASP A 1000 25.87 27.40 17.92
CA ASP A 1000 25.96 26.46 19.04
C ASP A 1000 24.67 25.63 19.23
N ASP A 1001 23.74 25.73 18.27
CA ASP A 1001 22.55 24.91 18.20
C ASP A 1001 22.91 23.42 18.09
N LEU A 1002 22.15 22.58 18.80
CA LEU A 1002 22.29 21.13 18.72
C LEU A 1002 21.67 20.63 17.42
N ILE A 1003 22.48 19.99 16.58
CA ILE A 1003 22.06 19.27 15.39
C ILE A 1003 22.41 17.79 15.60
N ASP A 1004 21.44 16.90 15.50
CA ASP A 1004 21.60 15.44 15.70
C ASP A 1004 20.74 14.65 14.71
#